data_AF-A0A9P9FVQ9-F1
#
_entry.id   AF-A0A9P9FVQ9-F1
#
_cell.length_a   1.000
_cell.length_b   1.000
_cell.length_c   1.000
_cell.angle_alpha   90.00
_cell.angle_beta   90.00
_cell.angle_gamma   90.00
#
_symmetry.space_group_name_H-M   'P 1'
#
loop_
_entity.id
_entity.type
_entity.pdbx_description
1 polymer ?
#
loop_
_entity_poly.entity_id
_entity_poly.type
_entity_poly.pdbx_seq_one_letter_code
_entity_poly.pdbx_strand_id
1 'polypeptide(L)'
;MATLIILKHALRQEAIATASSSKKQLSDAHYSAGFEILMRGSGWLTYQDFIIPQLSQLLEPLINSQVNISVLEIGPGPESVFGHLPASQRRRIKRYAAFEPNDLFANRLEERFRATPEMESPLPCLTSPPDIYRILFGLGSDCDEKFDVVLFCHSMYGMKPQHKFIERALGMLVERPQGGIVVVFHRDGTLRLDGLACHRTASFPTGIVRVADGDEELDCFASFIAGFSVKEEKVDADIRIEWRKICRALGRREEDHPDHLSFSSPNIMVAFTQSSTALPELMAQVPLIKEDMTVKNRQARLHRPAAVVRPTEVRHVQYCVRWALKHGVGLTVVGGGHGGHCLWPNVVAVDMGGFNQVDIITTEQENGSSSFDSGTLVVAGAGCKTGDIIRTTMKTGATVPLGARPSVGAGLWLQGGIGHRLHGLSCDAIVGAVVVSVDSGQILCVGCVPGKHQPAGAVRPENEADVLWAVKGAGTNFGIVISVTFKAYAAPTYFVRDWVFPLGGDAEARQMLNKFNELVARNLPQNSSADAYLYWDAGRLHLGVTMYECSTTELALESCTPANTVLGPANSSKVVDGVGLFDTEMYMSGMHGGHGGGKTSSFKRCLFLKRVGSVEVAKVLIAAVETRPSPHCYLHMLQGGGAIGDMASDATAFGCRDWDFACVVTGVWPRDQDGTKAAADAVQWVYDVARALLPLSTGAYSADLGPDPRDVGLAATAFGSNRPRLARLKHNLDPHNLLGYACPIPKMPMEPKLIIIITGGHGAGKDYCADIWVSAFTACNTYKSRVVSISDATKREYAAAAGADLERLLKDRAYKEQHRPALTAFFESQVQQRPRLPEEHFLNIVYSAMDVDVLLVTGMRDEAPVAVLSHLVPGSRLIEVRVQATRETRLVRRVCDDDGDDNKDSNYDGFNSTALDYRPNFIFDNDTTGSEAAKSFAQQHLLPMLHEDLQRLATLVRRVPDFPRQGIDFRHVLGISQQPGGLTLCTSLLQTSFTGDWAKVAAVASCEAGGFVFASALALRLDKPLAPIREAGKLPPPTYSVLKSPSHISSSVSNGVCEETIEIGRHVIPRGGSVVVVDDVLATGETLYAVLRLLGEAGVSVDRLSVMVVAEFPVHRGRELLRQRDFGGVHIQSLLVFGGA
;
A
#
# COMPACT_ATOMS: atom_id res chain seq x y z
N MET A 1 1.43 27.97 14.93
CA MET A 1 0.02 28.15 15.38
C MET A 1 -0.19 27.34 16.65
N ALA A 2 -0.88 27.83 17.69
CA ALA A 2 -1.09 27.05 18.92
C ALA A 2 -2.16 25.96 18.76
N THR A 3 -2.10 24.89 19.55
CA THR A 3 -3.16 23.87 19.60
C THR A 3 -4.31 24.29 20.51
N LEU A 4 -5.51 23.74 20.30
CA LEU A 4 -6.65 23.98 21.21
C LEU A 4 -6.38 23.56 22.66
N ILE A 5 -5.48 22.60 22.89
CA ILE A 5 -5.10 22.17 24.24
C ILE A 5 -4.21 23.20 24.93
N ILE A 6 -3.24 23.76 24.20
CA ILE A 6 -2.42 24.86 24.70
C ILE A 6 -3.33 26.05 25.03
N LEU A 7 -4.27 26.38 24.14
CA LEU A 7 -5.26 27.43 24.38
C LEU A 7 -6.09 27.12 25.64
N LYS A 8 -6.65 25.91 25.75
CA LYS A 8 -7.42 25.47 26.92
C LYS A 8 -6.65 25.59 28.22
N HIS A 9 -5.38 25.21 28.23
CA HIS A 9 -4.54 25.30 29.42
C HIS A 9 -4.29 26.77 29.79
N ALA A 10 -3.95 27.62 28.83
CA ALA A 10 -3.74 29.05 29.06
C ALA A 10 -4.99 29.74 29.63
N LEU A 11 -6.16 29.51 29.00
CA LEU A 11 -7.44 30.06 29.47
C LEU A 11 -7.77 29.60 30.91
N ARG A 12 -7.51 28.33 31.22
CA ARG A 12 -7.75 27.76 32.56
C ARG A 12 -6.78 28.28 33.62
N GLN A 13 -5.50 28.45 33.28
CA GLN A 13 -4.49 28.99 34.21
C GLN A 13 -4.84 30.42 34.60
N GLU A 14 -5.20 31.25 33.63
CA GLU A 14 -5.63 32.63 33.88
C GLU A 14 -6.84 32.68 34.82
N ALA A 15 -7.85 31.86 34.55
CA ALA A 15 -9.04 31.79 35.41
C ALA A 15 -8.76 31.25 36.83
N ILE A 16 -7.64 30.55 37.07
CA ILE A 16 -7.21 30.10 38.40
C ILE A 16 -6.43 31.21 39.12
N ALA A 17 -5.66 32.01 38.39
CA ALA A 17 -4.89 33.13 38.95
C ALA A 17 -5.80 34.27 39.44
N THR A 18 -6.95 34.47 38.78
CA THR A 18 -7.75 35.69 38.91
C THR A 18 -9.02 35.52 39.78
N ALA A 19 -9.50 34.29 40.05
CA ALA A 19 -10.67 34.07 40.92
C ALA A 19 -10.71 32.70 41.62
N SER A 20 -11.07 32.68 42.92
CA SER A 20 -11.20 31.46 43.73
C SER A 20 -12.63 30.87 43.85
N SER A 21 -13.69 31.46 43.27
CA SER A 21 -15.07 30.99 43.58
C SER A 21 -16.23 31.15 42.56
N SER A 22 -16.03 31.37 41.25
CA SER A 22 -17.16 31.63 40.31
C SER A 22 -17.25 30.77 39.03
N LYS A 23 -16.76 29.52 39.01
CA LYS A 23 -16.88 28.64 37.81
C LYS A 23 -18.28 28.04 37.69
N LYS A 24 -19.05 28.36 36.63
CA LYS A 24 -20.35 27.72 36.32
C LYS A 24 -20.20 26.74 35.14
N GLN A 25 -20.84 25.57 35.23
CA GLN A 25 -20.94 24.65 34.10
C GLN A 25 -21.65 25.33 32.92
N LEU A 26 -21.20 25.05 31.70
CA LEU A 26 -21.83 25.58 30.48
C LEU A 26 -23.31 25.16 30.44
N SER A 27 -24.21 26.10 30.14
CA SER A 27 -25.60 25.77 29.80
C SER A 27 -25.68 25.15 28.41
N ASP A 28 -26.80 24.51 28.09
CA ASP A 28 -27.01 23.91 26.77
C ASP A 28 -26.85 24.90 25.63
N ALA A 29 -27.34 26.14 25.81
CA ALA A 29 -27.20 27.21 24.84
C ALA A 29 -25.73 27.65 24.66
N HIS A 30 -24.97 27.80 25.76
CA HIS A 30 -23.55 28.13 25.67
C HIS A 30 -22.73 27.04 24.99
N TYR A 31 -23.03 25.77 25.30
CA TYR A 31 -22.38 24.63 24.65
C TYR A 31 -22.73 24.58 23.16
N SER A 32 -24.01 24.76 22.81
CA SER A 32 -24.49 24.79 21.42
C SER A 32 -23.80 25.87 20.59
N ALA A 33 -23.73 27.11 21.11
CA ALA A 33 -23.07 28.21 20.41
C ALA A 33 -21.58 27.95 20.18
N GLY A 34 -20.86 27.47 21.21
CA GLY A 34 -19.44 27.14 21.09
C GLY A 34 -19.17 25.96 20.13
N PHE A 35 -20.01 24.94 20.15
CA PHE A 35 -19.93 23.81 19.22
C PHE A 35 -20.20 24.23 17.78
N GLU A 36 -21.19 25.09 17.53
CA GLU A 36 -21.47 25.64 16.19
C GLU A 36 -20.28 26.43 15.66
N ILE A 37 -19.63 27.27 16.48
CA ILE A 37 -18.39 27.96 16.09
C ILE A 37 -17.30 26.96 15.69
N LEU A 38 -17.13 25.90 16.48
CA LEU A 38 -16.12 24.87 16.21
C LEU A 38 -16.40 24.07 14.93
N MET A 39 -17.67 23.87 14.59
CA MET A 39 -18.09 23.10 13.41
C MET A 39 -18.18 23.93 12.12
N ARG A 40 -18.28 25.27 12.21
CA ARG A 40 -18.30 26.15 11.04
C ARG A 40 -17.00 26.06 10.24
N GLY A 41 -17.12 26.07 8.91
CA GLY A 41 -15.97 26.11 7.99
C GLY A 41 -15.01 24.94 8.17
N SER A 42 -13.86 25.19 8.79
CA SER A 42 -12.76 24.22 8.88
C SER A 42 -13.04 23.02 9.80
N GLY A 43 -13.96 23.15 10.76
CA GLY A 43 -14.42 22.03 11.57
C GLY A 43 -15.11 20.94 10.75
N TRP A 44 -15.91 21.34 9.76
CA TRP A 44 -16.56 20.42 8.82
C TRP A 44 -15.58 19.72 7.88
N LEU A 45 -14.49 20.38 7.48
CA LEU A 45 -13.42 19.73 6.70
C LEU A 45 -12.83 18.52 7.43
N THR A 46 -12.70 18.57 8.76
CA THR A 46 -12.25 17.40 9.54
C THR A 46 -13.22 16.22 9.43
N TYR A 47 -14.52 16.51 9.34
CA TYR A 47 -15.54 15.49 9.11
C TYR A 47 -15.42 14.87 7.72
N GLN A 48 -15.35 15.73 6.70
CA GLN A 48 -15.30 15.34 5.30
C GLN A 48 -14.01 14.61 4.92
N ASP A 49 -12.86 15.08 5.43
CA ASP A 49 -11.55 14.61 4.98
C ASP A 49 -10.98 13.49 5.89
N PHE A 50 -11.50 13.33 7.11
CA PHE A 50 -10.97 12.37 8.07
C PHE A 50 -12.04 11.49 8.73
N ILE A 51 -12.98 12.06 9.49
CA ILE A 51 -13.91 11.26 10.31
C ILE A 51 -14.76 10.33 9.45
N ILE A 52 -15.46 10.87 8.45
CA ILE A 52 -16.37 10.10 7.59
C ILE A 52 -15.59 9.07 6.74
N PRO A 53 -14.49 9.41 6.03
CA PRO A 53 -13.72 8.43 5.27
C PRO A 53 -13.14 7.30 6.13
N GLN A 54 -12.58 7.62 7.30
CA GLN A 54 -11.99 6.61 8.18
C GLN A 54 -13.05 5.69 8.78
N LEU A 55 -14.20 6.25 9.22
CA LEU A 55 -15.31 5.48 9.73
C LEU A 55 -15.90 4.57 8.64
N SER A 56 -16.14 5.11 7.45
CA SER A 56 -16.64 4.35 6.30
C SER A 56 -15.73 3.17 5.96
N GLN A 57 -14.42 3.39 5.88
CA GLN A 57 -13.45 2.33 5.58
C GLN A 57 -13.33 1.30 6.71
N LEU A 58 -13.46 1.73 7.97
CA LEU A 58 -13.40 0.84 9.12
C LEU A 58 -14.63 -0.08 9.19
N LEU A 59 -15.81 0.44 8.87
CA LEU A 59 -17.07 -0.28 8.98
C LEU A 59 -17.40 -1.10 7.74
N GLU A 60 -16.80 -0.82 6.59
CA GLU A 60 -17.08 -1.52 5.33
C GLU A 60 -17.06 -3.06 5.45
N PRO A 61 -16.06 -3.71 6.09
CA PRO A 61 -16.08 -5.17 6.27
C PRO A 61 -17.26 -5.68 7.09
N LEU A 62 -17.60 -4.97 8.18
CA LEU A 62 -18.72 -5.28 9.06
C LEU A 62 -20.07 -5.09 8.35
N ILE A 63 -20.17 -4.02 7.55
CA ILE A 63 -21.38 -3.66 6.81
C ILE A 63 -21.64 -4.63 5.64
N ASN A 64 -20.57 -5.09 4.99
CA ASN A 64 -20.69 -6.00 3.85
C ASN A 64 -21.07 -7.43 4.26
N SER A 65 -20.72 -7.83 5.47
CA SER A 65 -21.02 -9.17 5.97
C SER A 65 -22.38 -9.30 6.64
N GLN A 66 -22.99 -8.19 7.07
CA GLN A 66 -24.23 -8.18 7.84
C GLN A 66 -25.40 -7.53 7.09
N VAL A 67 -26.61 -8.04 7.32
CA VAL A 67 -27.83 -7.53 6.67
C VAL A 67 -28.46 -6.40 7.48
N ASN A 68 -28.36 -6.47 8.81
CA ASN A 68 -28.95 -5.51 9.76
C ASN A 68 -27.89 -5.06 10.77
N ILE A 69 -27.70 -3.75 10.89
CA ILE A 69 -26.67 -3.18 11.77
C ILE A 69 -27.34 -2.26 12.80
N SER A 70 -26.94 -2.43 14.05
CA SER A 70 -27.33 -1.61 15.18
C SER A 70 -26.17 -0.71 15.60
N VAL A 71 -26.44 0.59 15.75
CA VAL A 71 -25.42 1.58 16.08
C VAL A 71 -25.81 2.41 17.30
N LEU A 72 -24.81 2.78 18.10
CA LEU A 72 -24.92 3.66 19.26
C LEU A 72 -23.94 4.83 19.11
N GLU A 73 -24.42 6.07 19.20
CA GLU A 73 -23.57 7.26 19.27
C GLU A 73 -23.52 7.85 20.68
N ILE A 74 -22.32 8.21 21.15
CA ILE A 74 -22.10 8.83 22.45
C ILE A 74 -21.65 10.27 22.21
N GLY A 75 -22.54 11.20 22.56
CA GLY A 75 -22.42 12.63 22.32
C GLY A 75 -22.30 12.96 20.83
N PRO A 76 -23.28 12.64 19.98
CA PRO A 76 -23.24 13.00 18.55
C PRO A 76 -23.35 14.50 18.29
N GLY A 77 -23.92 15.27 19.22
CA GLY A 77 -24.27 16.66 19.00
C GLY A 77 -25.58 16.79 18.21
N PRO A 78 -25.77 17.88 17.42
CA PRO A 78 -27.04 18.18 16.78
C PRO A 78 -27.37 17.28 15.57
N GLU A 79 -26.40 16.54 15.04
CA GLU A 79 -26.57 15.63 13.91
C GLU A 79 -25.80 14.32 14.12
N SER A 80 -26.32 13.23 13.56
CA SER A 80 -25.65 11.93 13.62
C SER A 80 -24.46 11.86 12.66
N VAL A 81 -23.33 11.32 13.12
CA VAL A 81 -22.13 11.09 12.29
C VAL A 81 -22.41 9.98 11.27
N PHE A 82 -23.14 8.93 11.66
CA PHE A 82 -23.60 7.90 10.74
C PHE A 82 -24.50 8.43 9.61
N GLY A 83 -25.21 9.53 9.86
CA GLY A 83 -26.05 10.20 8.86
C GLY A 83 -25.28 10.72 7.64
N HIS A 84 -23.96 10.89 7.76
CA HIS A 84 -23.08 11.39 6.70
C HIS A 84 -22.31 10.29 5.95
N LEU A 85 -22.51 9.01 6.30
CA LEU A 85 -21.90 7.89 5.58
C LEU A 85 -22.47 7.74 4.16
N PRO A 86 -21.76 7.00 3.26
CA PRO A 86 -22.27 6.68 1.94
C PRO A 86 -23.65 6.01 1.99
N ALA A 87 -24.51 6.31 1.01
CA ALA A 87 -25.91 5.83 0.99
C ALA A 87 -26.03 4.30 1.09
N SER A 88 -25.10 3.55 0.50
CA SER A 88 -25.03 2.09 0.59
C SER A 88 -24.88 1.59 2.03
N GLN A 89 -24.08 2.30 2.83
CA GLN A 89 -23.85 1.98 4.25
C GLN A 89 -25.02 2.43 5.13
N ARG A 90 -25.56 3.64 4.91
CA ARG A 90 -26.70 4.16 5.68
C ARG A 90 -27.93 3.26 5.60
N ARG A 91 -28.21 2.66 4.44
CA ARG A 91 -29.34 1.73 4.22
C ARG A 91 -29.25 0.41 5.01
N ARG A 92 -28.04 0.06 5.47
CA ARG A 92 -27.77 -1.16 6.26
C ARG A 92 -28.01 -0.97 7.75
N ILE A 93 -28.01 0.28 8.22
CA ILE A 93 -28.31 0.61 9.61
C ILE A 93 -29.82 0.52 9.83
N LYS A 94 -30.23 -0.40 10.71
CA LYS A 94 -31.63 -0.70 11.02
C LYS A 94 -32.05 -0.21 12.40
N ARG A 95 -31.09 -0.05 13.31
CA ARG A 95 -31.33 0.44 14.67
C ARG A 95 -30.33 1.53 15.02
N TYR A 96 -30.81 2.59 15.65
CA TYR A 96 -30.01 3.73 16.07
C TYR A 96 -30.37 4.14 17.50
N ALA A 97 -29.35 4.32 18.33
CA ALA A 97 -29.48 4.90 19.66
C ALA A 97 -28.41 5.98 19.88
N ALA A 98 -28.68 6.94 20.77
CA ALA A 98 -27.71 7.97 21.13
C ALA A 98 -27.80 8.40 22.61
N PHE A 99 -26.64 8.67 23.22
CA PHE A 99 -26.55 9.39 24.50
C PHE A 99 -26.17 10.86 24.23
N GLU A 100 -27.13 11.78 24.39
CA GLU A 100 -26.92 13.22 24.17
C GLU A 100 -27.49 14.01 25.36
N PRO A 101 -26.66 14.46 26.31
CA PRO A 101 -27.12 15.15 27.51
C PRO A 101 -27.57 16.60 27.27
N ASN A 102 -27.26 17.21 26.12
CA ASN A 102 -27.70 18.56 25.80
C ASN A 102 -29.10 18.53 25.15
N ASP A 103 -30.09 19.14 25.80
CA ASP A 103 -31.49 19.06 25.36
C ASP A 103 -31.72 19.73 24.00
N LEU A 104 -30.97 20.79 23.66
CA LEU A 104 -31.06 21.43 22.35
C LEU A 104 -30.59 20.50 21.24
N PHE A 105 -29.51 19.75 21.48
CA PHE A 105 -28.99 18.78 20.52
C PHE A 105 -29.87 17.55 20.39
N ALA A 106 -30.36 17.00 21.51
CA ALA A 106 -31.30 15.89 21.50
C ALA A 106 -32.58 16.25 20.72
N ASN A 107 -33.14 17.45 20.92
CA ASN A 107 -34.30 17.93 20.16
C ASN A 107 -34.03 18.02 18.65
N ARG A 108 -32.89 18.62 18.26
CA ARG A 108 -32.51 18.73 16.84
C ARG A 108 -32.31 17.35 16.21
N LEU A 109 -31.69 16.42 16.93
CA LEU A 109 -31.48 15.05 16.46
C LEU A 109 -32.83 14.33 16.23
N GLU A 110 -33.76 14.43 17.18
CA GLU A 110 -35.13 13.90 17.03
C GLU A 110 -35.84 14.51 15.82
N GLU A 111 -35.77 15.83 15.64
CA GLU A 111 -36.37 16.54 14.50
C GLU A 111 -35.80 16.07 13.16
N ARG A 112 -34.47 15.86 13.07
CA ARG A 112 -33.81 15.39 11.83
C ARG A 112 -34.22 13.98 11.43
N PHE A 113 -34.59 13.12 12.38
CA PHE A 113 -35.11 11.78 12.08
C PHE A 113 -36.62 11.75 11.76
N ARG A 114 -37.35 12.85 11.99
CA ARG A 114 -38.75 12.97 11.54
C ARG A 114 -38.76 13.32 10.05
N ALA A 115 -39.08 12.33 9.21
CA ALA A 115 -39.16 12.51 7.76
C ALA A 115 -40.27 13.50 7.38
N THR A 116 -39.93 14.50 6.55
CA THR A 116 -40.91 15.32 5.80
C THR A 116 -40.87 14.93 4.33
N PRO A 117 -41.91 15.21 3.52
CA PRO A 117 -41.93 14.88 2.09
C PRO A 117 -40.76 15.46 1.27
N GLU A 118 -40.08 16.47 1.79
CA GLU A 118 -39.03 17.25 1.12
C GLU A 118 -37.60 16.91 1.58
N MET A 119 -37.41 16.19 2.71
CA MET A 119 -36.09 15.81 3.23
C MET A 119 -35.99 14.31 3.56
N GLU A 120 -35.03 13.62 2.93
CA GLU A 120 -34.72 12.22 3.22
C GLU A 120 -34.13 12.08 4.64
N SER A 121 -34.62 11.10 5.41
CA SER A 121 -34.09 10.79 6.73
C SER A 121 -32.59 10.45 6.66
N PRO A 122 -31.76 10.90 7.64
CA PRO A 122 -30.34 10.57 7.70
C PRO A 122 -30.08 9.06 7.60
N LEU A 123 -30.94 8.26 8.25
CA LEU A 123 -30.92 6.80 8.19
C LEU A 123 -32.26 6.30 7.65
N PRO A 124 -32.39 6.10 6.33
CA PRO A 124 -33.68 5.89 5.67
C PRO A 124 -34.30 4.51 5.93
N CYS A 125 -33.60 3.59 6.59
CA CYS A 125 -34.02 2.19 6.73
C CYS A 125 -34.15 1.72 8.18
N LEU A 126 -34.36 2.63 9.13
CA LEU A 126 -34.59 2.28 10.52
C LEU A 126 -35.88 1.46 10.68
N THR A 127 -35.83 0.39 11.47
CA THR A 127 -36.99 -0.48 11.75
C THR A 127 -37.84 0.00 12.93
N SER A 128 -37.30 0.91 13.73
CA SER A 128 -37.95 1.55 14.88
C SER A 128 -37.55 3.03 14.95
N PRO A 129 -38.30 3.87 15.68
CA PRO A 129 -37.84 5.21 16.01
C PRO A 129 -36.46 5.20 16.69
N PRO A 130 -35.66 6.28 16.55
CA PRO A 130 -34.36 6.37 17.21
C PRO A 130 -34.51 6.48 18.74
N ASP A 131 -33.67 5.77 19.48
CA ASP A 131 -33.63 5.79 20.95
C ASP A 131 -32.66 6.89 21.44
N ILE A 132 -33.15 8.07 21.83
CA ILE A 132 -32.31 9.21 22.25
C ILE A 132 -32.37 9.40 23.77
N TYR A 133 -31.28 9.05 24.45
CA TYR A 133 -31.12 9.19 25.89
C TYR A 133 -30.56 10.56 26.25
N ARG A 134 -31.37 11.39 26.92
CA ARG A 134 -31.03 12.75 27.39
C ARG A 134 -30.19 12.76 28.67
N ILE A 135 -29.19 11.88 28.73
CA ILE A 135 -28.31 11.70 29.90
C ILE A 135 -26.88 11.47 29.44
N LEU A 136 -25.92 11.71 30.34
CA LEU A 136 -24.51 11.41 30.08
C LEU A 136 -24.27 9.89 30.09
N PHE A 137 -23.46 9.39 29.17
CA PHE A 137 -22.99 8.01 29.21
C PHE A 137 -22.10 7.80 30.45
N GLY A 138 -22.67 7.21 31.51
CA GLY A 138 -22.00 6.97 32.79
C GLY A 138 -21.30 5.61 32.88
N LEU A 139 -20.86 5.19 34.08
CA LEU A 139 -20.43 3.79 34.34
C LEU A 139 -21.50 2.94 35.04
N GLY A 140 -22.62 3.55 35.46
CA GLY A 140 -23.70 2.88 36.20
C GLY A 140 -25.10 3.21 35.68
N SER A 141 -25.27 3.42 34.37
CA SER A 141 -26.61 3.54 33.78
C SER A 141 -27.10 2.17 33.29
N ASP A 142 -28.37 1.83 33.54
CA ASP A 142 -28.98 0.50 33.32
C ASP A 142 -29.29 0.15 31.84
N CYS A 143 -28.46 0.58 30.89
CA CYS A 143 -28.62 0.22 29.48
C CYS A 143 -27.84 -1.08 29.19
N ASP A 144 -28.55 -2.21 29.22
CA ASP A 144 -28.03 -3.57 28.93
C ASP A 144 -28.10 -3.95 27.43
N GLU A 145 -28.41 -2.99 26.57
CA GLU A 145 -28.59 -3.24 25.15
C GLU A 145 -27.26 -3.50 24.43
N LYS A 146 -27.34 -4.36 23.40
CA LYS A 146 -26.19 -4.73 22.56
C LYS A 146 -26.23 -4.03 21.20
N PHE A 147 -25.07 -3.59 20.73
CA PHE A 147 -24.89 -2.88 19.46
C PHE A 147 -23.76 -3.49 18.63
N ASP A 148 -23.84 -3.37 17.29
CA ASP A 148 -22.76 -3.78 16.38
C ASP A 148 -21.65 -2.72 16.34
N VAL A 149 -22.03 -1.44 16.46
CA VAL A 149 -21.08 -0.31 16.48
C VAL A 149 -21.41 0.64 17.64
N VAL A 150 -20.40 0.98 18.43
CA VAL A 150 -20.48 2.07 19.43
C VAL A 150 -19.48 3.16 19.06
N LEU A 151 -19.95 4.39 18.86
CA LEU A 151 -19.15 5.51 18.39
C LEU A 151 -19.09 6.64 19.44
N PHE A 152 -17.89 7.02 19.87
CA PHE A 152 -17.64 8.24 20.63
C PHE A 152 -17.25 9.36 19.65
N CYS A 153 -18.17 10.29 19.40
CA CYS A 153 -18.12 11.19 18.22
C CYS A 153 -17.11 12.34 18.32
N HIS A 154 -17.04 13.04 19.46
CA HIS A 154 -16.25 14.30 19.55
C HIS A 154 -15.15 14.33 20.60
N SER A 155 -15.16 13.42 21.58
CA SER A 155 -14.10 13.14 22.58
C SER A 155 -14.70 12.42 23.79
N MET A 156 -13.84 11.93 24.67
CA MET A 156 -14.17 11.45 26.02
C MET A 156 -13.86 12.51 27.09
N TYR A 157 -14.10 13.79 26.80
CA TYR A 157 -13.83 14.87 27.75
C TYR A 157 -14.73 14.76 28.98
N GLY A 158 -14.13 14.83 30.18
CA GLY A 158 -14.86 14.66 31.45
C GLY A 158 -15.03 13.21 31.90
N MET A 159 -14.77 12.23 31.03
CA MET A 159 -14.80 10.81 31.38
C MET A 159 -13.48 10.40 32.04
N LYS A 160 -13.50 10.01 33.32
CA LYS A 160 -12.31 9.56 34.04
C LYS A 160 -12.61 8.35 34.94
N PRO A 161 -11.79 7.28 34.91
CA PRO A 161 -10.71 7.02 33.95
C PRO A 161 -11.28 6.58 32.58
N GLN A 162 -10.72 7.07 31.47
CA GLN A 162 -11.27 6.85 30.11
C GLN A 162 -11.37 5.37 29.71
N HIS A 163 -10.38 4.53 30.06
CA HIS A 163 -10.40 3.10 29.69
C HIS A 163 -11.64 2.35 30.18
N LYS A 164 -12.18 2.67 31.37
CA LYS A 164 -13.38 2.02 31.91
C LYS A 164 -14.64 2.27 31.09
N PHE A 165 -14.74 3.43 30.45
CA PHE A 165 -15.87 3.74 29.56
C PHE A 165 -15.77 2.94 28.26
N ILE A 166 -14.55 2.68 27.78
CA ILE A 166 -14.33 1.79 26.63
C ILE A 166 -14.62 0.35 27.01
N GLU A 167 -14.16 -0.14 28.17
CA GLU A 167 -14.51 -1.48 28.67
C GLU A 167 -16.02 -1.67 28.78
N ARG A 168 -16.74 -0.66 29.28
CA ARG A 168 -18.20 -0.67 29.29
C ARG A 168 -18.76 -0.78 27.87
N ALA A 169 -18.31 0.07 26.95
CA ALA A 169 -18.77 0.04 25.56
C ALA A 169 -18.46 -1.29 24.86
N LEU A 170 -17.31 -1.91 25.15
CA LEU A 170 -16.96 -3.25 24.69
C LEU A 170 -17.93 -4.32 25.23
N GLY A 171 -18.34 -4.18 26.49
CA GLY A 171 -19.39 -5.00 27.09
C GLY A 171 -20.77 -4.83 26.46
N MET A 172 -21.01 -3.74 25.72
CA MET A 172 -22.24 -3.50 24.96
C MET A 172 -22.18 -4.01 23.51
N LEU A 173 -21.07 -4.63 23.09
CA LEU A 173 -20.98 -5.18 21.73
C LEU A 173 -21.71 -6.53 21.61
N VAL A 174 -22.32 -6.76 20.44
CA VAL A 174 -22.93 -8.05 20.08
C VAL A 174 -21.86 -9.15 20.00
N GLU A 175 -22.12 -10.30 20.64
CA GLU A 175 -21.26 -11.49 20.60
C GLU A 175 -21.61 -12.34 19.37
N ARG A 176 -20.84 -12.18 18.28
CA ARG A 176 -21.03 -12.91 17.00
C ARG A 176 -19.67 -13.16 16.33
N PRO A 177 -19.58 -14.10 15.35
CA PRO A 177 -18.30 -14.51 14.74
C PRO A 177 -17.50 -13.38 14.09
N GLN A 178 -18.16 -12.31 13.65
CA GLN A 178 -17.52 -11.03 13.31
C GLN A 178 -17.98 -10.04 14.38
N GLY A 179 -17.16 -9.86 15.42
CA GLY A 179 -17.52 -9.09 16.60
C GLY A 179 -17.81 -7.62 16.29
N GLY A 180 -18.59 -6.98 17.16
CA GLY A 180 -18.85 -5.54 17.07
C GLY A 180 -17.59 -4.69 17.30
N ILE A 181 -17.72 -3.38 17.08
CA ILE A 181 -16.60 -2.43 17.15
C ILE A 181 -16.95 -1.18 17.97
N VAL A 182 -16.01 -0.76 18.81
CA VAL A 182 -16.05 0.55 19.49
C VAL A 182 -15.08 1.49 18.78
N VAL A 183 -15.54 2.68 18.42
CA VAL A 183 -14.74 3.69 17.71
C VAL A 183 -14.70 4.96 18.52
N VAL A 184 -13.52 5.54 18.68
CA VAL A 184 -13.30 6.79 19.39
C VAL A 184 -12.63 7.78 18.47
N PHE A 185 -13.30 8.89 18.20
CA PHE A 185 -12.66 10.08 17.67
C PHE A 185 -12.29 11.01 18.82
N HIS A 186 -11.02 11.34 18.91
CA HIS A 186 -10.50 12.21 19.96
C HIS A 186 -9.79 13.42 19.36
N ARG A 187 -10.23 14.60 19.80
CA ARG A 187 -9.66 15.90 19.46
C ARG A 187 -8.42 16.19 20.29
N ASP A 188 -7.40 15.35 20.09
CA ASP A 188 -6.03 15.51 20.55
C ASP A 188 -5.17 14.55 19.71
N GLY A 189 -3.92 14.91 19.44
CA GLY A 189 -2.96 14.00 18.81
C GLY A 189 -2.58 12.81 19.71
N THR A 190 -3.03 12.81 20.97
CA THR A 190 -2.78 11.74 21.95
C THR A 190 -4.06 11.30 22.65
N LEU A 191 -4.34 9.99 22.63
CA LEU A 191 -5.37 9.35 23.47
C LEU A 191 -4.69 8.24 24.28
N ARG A 192 -4.90 8.22 25.60
CA ARG A 192 -4.30 7.23 26.49
C ARG A 192 -5.37 6.34 27.09
N LEU A 193 -5.37 5.08 26.66
CA LEU A 193 -6.27 4.05 27.18
C LEU A 193 -5.43 2.90 27.74
N ASP A 194 -5.09 2.98 29.04
CA ASP A 194 -4.24 2.00 29.70
C ASP A 194 -4.85 0.60 29.62
N GLY A 195 -4.04 -0.41 29.29
CA GLY A 195 -4.44 -1.82 29.27
C GLY A 195 -5.22 -2.28 28.02
N LEU A 196 -5.54 -1.39 27.09
CA LEU A 196 -6.30 -1.71 25.88
C LEU A 196 -5.45 -1.65 24.61
N ALA A 197 -5.40 -2.76 23.87
CA ALA A 197 -4.79 -2.85 22.56
C ALA A 197 -5.81 -2.50 21.48
N CYS A 198 -5.50 -1.51 20.64
CA CYS A 198 -6.39 -1.09 19.57
C CYS A 198 -6.38 -2.09 18.40
N HIS A 199 -7.54 -2.25 17.78
CA HIS A 199 -7.72 -2.95 16.51
C HIS A 199 -7.14 -2.12 15.36
N ARG A 200 -7.39 -0.80 15.38
CA ARG A 200 -6.91 0.12 14.34
C ARG A 200 -6.80 1.54 14.87
N THR A 201 -5.90 2.31 14.28
CA THR A 201 -5.76 3.76 14.51
C THR A 201 -5.61 4.53 13.22
N ALA A 202 -6.05 5.78 13.19
CA ALA A 202 -5.71 6.75 12.16
C ALA A 202 -5.49 8.11 12.80
N SER A 203 -4.65 8.96 12.22
CA SER A 203 -4.41 10.32 12.71
C SER A 203 -4.73 11.36 11.63
N PHE A 204 -5.01 12.59 12.07
CA PHE A 204 -5.22 13.76 11.22
C PHE A 204 -4.50 14.95 11.84
N PRO A 205 -3.18 15.07 11.64
CA PRO A 205 -2.37 16.06 12.34
C PRO A 205 -2.57 17.49 11.85
N THR A 206 -3.15 17.68 10.67
CA THR A 206 -3.33 18.97 9.99
C THR A 206 -4.68 19.62 10.25
N GLY A 207 -5.49 19.10 11.18
CA GLY A 207 -6.78 19.70 11.51
C GLY A 207 -6.64 21.14 12.03
N ILE A 208 -7.54 22.02 11.60
CA ILE A 208 -7.56 23.44 11.95
C ILE A 208 -8.98 23.84 12.38
N VAL A 209 -9.08 24.66 13.42
CA VAL A 209 -10.32 25.35 13.81
C VAL A 209 -10.13 26.85 13.62
N ARG A 210 -11.08 27.49 12.93
CA ARG A 210 -11.10 28.93 12.70
C ARG A 210 -12.25 29.56 13.49
N VAL A 211 -11.96 30.68 14.13
CA VAL A 211 -12.95 31.52 14.82
C VAL A 211 -12.78 32.96 14.35
N ALA A 212 -13.87 33.67 14.10
CA ALA A 212 -13.78 35.07 13.73
C ALA A 212 -13.27 35.91 14.91
N ASP A 213 -12.52 36.98 14.60
CA ASP A 213 -11.85 37.83 15.60
C ASP A 213 -12.81 38.88 16.21
N GLY A 214 -14.07 38.50 16.41
CA GLY A 214 -15.09 39.30 17.11
C GLY A 214 -15.09 39.02 18.61
N ASP A 215 -15.23 40.05 19.44
CA ASP A 215 -15.21 39.93 20.89
C ASP A 215 -16.29 38.96 21.43
N GLU A 216 -17.50 39.01 20.88
CA GLU A 216 -18.62 38.11 21.29
C GLU A 216 -18.36 36.65 20.90
N GLU A 217 -17.78 36.42 19.72
CA GLU A 217 -17.45 35.08 19.23
C GLU A 217 -16.30 34.46 20.03
N LEU A 218 -15.29 35.27 20.35
CA LEU A 218 -14.16 34.86 21.19
C LEU A 218 -14.59 34.54 22.62
N ASP A 219 -15.55 35.26 23.20
CA ASP A 219 -16.10 34.94 24.52
C ASP A 219 -16.79 33.58 24.54
N CYS A 220 -17.62 33.31 23.52
CA CYS A 220 -18.31 32.04 23.37
C CYS A 220 -17.30 30.90 23.15
N PHE A 221 -16.35 31.10 22.24
CA PHE A 221 -15.32 30.13 21.91
C PHE A 221 -14.41 29.82 23.10
N ALA A 222 -13.90 30.85 23.79
CA ALA A 222 -13.02 30.69 24.95
C ALA A 222 -13.73 29.94 26.09
N SER A 223 -14.99 30.26 26.38
CA SER A 223 -15.81 29.56 27.38
C SER A 223 -16.01 28.09 27.03
N PHE A 224 -16.29 27.79 25.76
CA PHE A 224 -16.42 26.43 25.26
C PHE A 224 -15.11 25.63 25.40
N ILE A 225 -13.99 26.20 24.97
CA ILE A 225 -12.67 25.55 25.05
C ILE A 225 -12.22 25.36 26.52
N ALA A 226 -12.44 26.35 27.38
CA ALA A 226 -12.18 26.26 28.81
C ALA A 226 -13.07 25.21 29.50
N GLY A 227 -14.29 25.01 29.01
CA GLY A 227 -15.29 24.05 29.50
C GLY A 227 -16.12 24.56 30.69
N PHE A 228 -16.17 25.87 30.90
CA PHE A 228 -17.01 26.55 31.89
C PHE A 228 -17.24 28.00 31.46
N SER A 229 -18.32 28.60 31.95
CA SER A 229 -18.59 30.04 31.78
C SER A 229 -18.24 30.83 33.04
N VAL A 230 -17.93 32.10 32.87
CA VAL A 230 -17.67 33.08 33.94
C VAL A 230 -18.94 33.94 34.17
N LYS A 231 -19.22 34.46 35.38
CA LYS A 231 -20.48 35.21 35.64
C LYS A 231 -20.40 36.63 35.04
N GLU A 232 -21.50 37.37 35.10
CA GLU A 232 -21.59 38.77 34.63
C GLU A 232 -21.27 39.81 35.73
N GLU A 233 -20.37 39.48 36.67
CA GLU A 233 -19.90 40.43 37.68
C GLU A 233 -18.67 41.22 37.17
N LYS A 234 -18.37 42.39 37.75
CA LYS A 234 -17.28 43.29 37.31
C LYS A 234 -15.91 42.60 37.23
N VAL A 235 -15.60 41.70 38.17
CA VAL A 235 -14.33 40.94 38.23
C VAL A 235 -14.25 39.90 37.11
N ASP A 236 -15.39 39.41 36.63
CA ASP A 236 -15.47 38.39 35.59
C ASP A 236 -15.43 38.99 34.16
N ALA A 237 -15.64 40.30 34.02
CA ALA A 237 -15.38 41.04 32.79
C ALA A 237 -13.88 41.12 32.47
N ASP A 238 -13.04 41.25 33.50
CA ASP A 238 -11.58 41.28 33.34
C ASP A 238 -11.04 39.93 32.83
N ILE A 239 -11.62 38.81 33.28
CA ILE A 239 -11.27 37.45 32.80
C ILE A 239 -11.60 37.31 31.30
N ARG A 240 -12.75 37.81 30.84
CA ARG A 240 -13.11 37.76 29.41
C ARG A 240 -12.17 38.60 28.56
N ILE A 241 -11.82 39.81 29.01
CA ILE A 241 -10.83 40.65 28.35
C ILE A 241 -9.51 39.90 28.19
N GLU A 242 -9.05 39.24 29.26
CA GLU A 242 -7.78 38.50 29.22
C GLU A 242 -7.87 37.24 28.35
N TRP A 243 -9.00 36.51 28.39
CA TRP A 243 -9.25 35.38 27.50
C TRP A 243 -9.23 35.76 26.02
N ARG A 244 -9.79 36.93 25.65
CA ARG A 244 -9.70 37.46 24.28
C ARG A 244 -8.25 37.75 23.90
N LYS A 245 -7.46 38.35 24.79
CA LYS A 245 -6.02 38.59 24.56
C LYS A 245 -5.26 37.27 24.37
N ILE A 246 -5.52 36.27 25.20
CA ILE A 246 -4.92 34.93 25.08
C ILE A 246 -5.28 34.30 23.72
N CYS A 247 -6.55 34.37 23.31
CA CYS A 247 -6.98 33.86 22.00
C CYS A 247 -6.22 34.56 20.86
N ARG A 248 -6.15 35.90 20.87
CA ARG A 248 -5.44 36.70 19.85
C ARG A 248 -3.93 36.45 19.86
N ALA A 249 -3.32 36.22 21.01
CA ALA A 249 -1.90 35.96 21.15
C ALA A 249 -1.50 34.56 20.66
N LEU A 250 -2.36 33.56 20.87
CA LEU A 250 -2.09 32.16 20.53
C LEU A 250 -2.61 31.77 19.13
N GLY A 251 -3.63 32.46 18.64
CA GLY A 251 -4.20 32.29 17.31
C GLY A 251 -3.29 32.83 16.21
N ARG A 252 -3.40 32.26 15.00
CA ARG A 252 -2.71 32.76 13.81
C ARG A 252 -3.71 33.35 12.83
N ARG A 253 -3.43 34.55 12.31
CA ARG A 253 -4.12 35.11 11.15
C ARG A 253 -3.47 34.59 9.87
N GLU A 254 -4.27 34.05 8.97
CA GLU A 254 -3.83 33.59 7.65
C GLU A 254 -4.16 34.68 6.62
N GLU A 255 -3.33 34.85 5.58
CA GLU A 255 -3.53 35.90 4.56
C GLU A 255 -4.89 35.77 3.87
N ASP A 256 -5.33 34.53 3.64
CA ASP A 256 -6.60 34.20 2.99
C ASP A 256 -7.83 34.53 3.85
N HIS A 257 -7.64 34.68 5.17
CA HIS A 257 -8.69 34.90 6.17
C HIS A 257 -8.21 35.84 7.30
N PRO A 258 -7.97 37.14 7.01
CA PRO A 258 -7.35 38.07 7.95
C PRO A 258 -8.21 38.39 9.18
N ASP A 259 -9.54 38.24 9.05
CA ASP A 259 -10.54 38.49 10.09
C ASP A 259 -10.78 37.28 11.02
N HIS A 260 -10.01 36.20 10.85
CA HIS A 260 -10.16 34.97 11.64
C HIS A 260 -8.85 34.59 12.35
N LEU A 261 -9.01 33.99 13.53
CA LEU A 261 -7.95 33.33 14.27
C LEU A 261 -8.02 31.81 14.02
N SER A 262 -6.90 31.26 13.54
CA SER A 262 -6.73 29.82 13.31
C SER A 262 -5.99 29.16 14.47
N PHE A 263 -6.47 27.99 14.87
CA PHE A 263 -5.87 27.12 15.90
C PHE A 263 -5.71 25.69 15.38
N SER A 264 -4.63 25.01 15.77
CA SER A 264 -4.40 23.60 15.42
C SER A 264 -5.30 22.69 16.25
N SER A 265 -5.95 21.74 15.58
CA SER A 265 -6.83 20.73 16.16
C SER A 265 -6.52 19.36 15.54
N PRO A 266 -5.39 18.73 15.92
CA PRO A 266 -5.10 17.37 15.48
C PRO A 266 -6.16 16.41 16.01
N ASN A 267 -6.52 15.41 15.21
CA ASN A 267 -7.48 14.39 15.57
C ASN A 267 -6.85 12.99 15.47
N ILE A 268 -7.36 12.06 16.28
CA ILE A 268 -7.04 10.64 16.20
C ILE A 268 -8.32 9.82 16.23
N MET A 269 -8.36 8.77 15.42
CA MET A 269 -9.34 7.70 15.50
C MET A 269 -8.66 6.50 16.14
N VAL A 270 -9.30 5.89 17.14
CA VAL A 270 -8.87 4.63 17.74
C VAL A 270 -10.06 3.69 17.79
N ALA A 271 -9.89 2.46 17.27
CA ALA A 271 -10.92 1.44 17.21
C ALA A 271 -10.55 0.23 18.08
N PHE A 272 -11.55 -0.35 18.73
CA PHE A 272 -11.43 -1.47 19.65
C PHE A 272 -12.47 -2.53 19.35
N THR A 273 -12.13 -3.79 19.62
CA THR A 273 -13.05 -4.94 19.57
C THR A 273 -13.07 -5.62 20.93
N GLN A 274 -13.94 -6.60 21.13
CA GLN A 274 -13.96 -7.36 22.40
C GLN A 274 -12.59 -7.97 22.75
N SER A 275 -11.79 -8.31 21.73
CA SER A 275 -10.42 -8.84 21.89
C SER A 275 -9.40 -7.81 22.40
N SER A 276 -9.73 -6.51 22.42
CA SER A 276 -8.82 -5.45 22.87
C SER A 276 -8.41 -5.55 24.35
N THR A 277 -9.14 -6.33 25.16
CA THR A 277 -8.83 -6.61 26.58
C THR A 277 -7.90 -7.82 26.76
N ALA A 278 -7.53 -8.53 25.69
CA ALA A 278 -6.72 -9.76 25.74
C ALA A 278 -5.21 -9.53 25.92
N LEU A 279 -4.77 -8.30 26.16
CA LEU A 279 -3.37 -7.94 26.37
C LEU A 279 -2.68 -8.72 27.52
N PRO A 280 -3.34 -9.03 28.65
CA PRO A 280 -2.76 -9.87 29.70
C PRO A 280 -2.35 -11.27 29.21
N GLU A 281 -3.05 -11.85 28.22
CA GLU A 281 -2.65 -13.12 27.60
C GLU A 281 -1.26 -13.02 26.96
N LEU A 282 -0.96 -11.88 26.33
CA LEU A 282 0.34 -11.64 25.70
C LEU A 282 1.44 -11.50 26.76
N MET A 283 1.17 -10.66 27.75
CA MET A 283 2.11 -10.28 28.80
C MET A 283 2.50 -11.44 29.72
N ALA A 284 1.68 -12.50 29.79
CA ALA A 284 1.97 -13.70 30.55
C ALA A 284 3.06 -14.58 29.91
N GLN A 285 3.23 -14.51 28.57
CA GLN A 285 4.14 -15.38 27.82
C GLN A 285 5.40 -14.68 27.32
N VAL A 286 5.40 -13.35 27.23
CA VAL A 286 6.52 -12.57 26.69
C VAL A 286 7.03 -11.58 27.73
N PRO A 287 8.35 -11.48 27.95
CA PRO A 287 8.91 -10.51 28.90
C PRO A 287 8.46 -9.08 28.60
N LEU A 288 7.98 -8.38 29.62
CA LEU A 288 7.56 -6.99 29.55
C LEU A 288 8.69 -6.04 29.97
N ILE A 289 8.78 -4.88 29.32
CA ILE A 289 9.56 -3.77 29.83
C ILE A 289 8.68 -3.01 30.86
N LYS A 290 9.05 -3.08 32.15
CA LYS A 290 8.32 -2.42 33.24
C LYS A 290 8.62 -0.91 33.38
N GLU A 291 9.72 -0.45 32.78
CA GLU A 291 10.15 0.96 32.79
C GLU A 291 9.80 1.67 31.48
N ASP A 292 9.74 3.01 31.51
CA ASP A 292 9.53 3.80 30.30
C ASP A 292 10.65 3.54 29.28
N MET A 293 10.32 2.85 28.19
CA MET A 293 11.27 2.49 27.13
C MET A 293 11.92 3.75 26.55
N THR A 294 13.25 3.82 26.65
CA THR A 294 14.00 5.00 26.22
C THR A 294 14.37 4.91 24.73
N VAL A 295 13.41 5.14 23.82
CA VAL A 295 13.69 5.21 22.37
C VAL A 295 14.43 6.51 21.98
N LYS A 296 15.23 6.51 20.92
CA LYS A 296 16.04 7.69 20.55
C LYS A 296 15.19 8.83 19.99
N ASN A 297 14.16 8.52 19.21
CA ASN A 297 13.22 9.50 18.71
C ASN A 297 12.33 10.03 19.84
N ARG A 298 12.42 11.32 20.15
CA ARG A 298 11.64 11.95 21.24
C ARG A 298 10.16 12.10 20.90
N GLN A 299 9.82 12.39 19.65
CA GLN A 299 8.44 12.47 19.20
C GLN A 299 7.74 11.11 19.32
N ALA A 300 8.43 10.01 19.00
CA ALA A 300 7.90 8.67 19.20
C ALA A 300 7.53 8.39 20.67
N ARG A 301 8.22 9.00 21.65
CA ARG A 301 7.87 8.86 23.08
C ARG A 301 6.57 9.55 23.47
N LEU A 302 6.10 10.49 22.66
CA LEU A 302 4.77 11.09 22.86
C LEU A 302 3.67 10.10 22.50
N HIS A 303 3.98 9.11 21.64
CA HIS A 303 3.10 7.98 21.38
C HIS A 303 3.23 6.95 22.50
N ARG A 304 2.13 6.69 23.22
CA ARG A 304 2.10 5.71 24.31
C ARG A 304 1.54 4.36 23.83
N PRO A 305 2.39 3.33 23.64
CA PRO A 305 1.93 2.01 23.24
C PRO A 305 1.04 1.38 24.32
N ALA A 306 0.23 0.40 23.94
CA ALA A 306 -0.57 -0.39 24.90
C ALA A 306 0.35 -1.21 25.83
N ALA A 307 1.41 -1.78 25.27
CA ALA A 307 2.50 -2.43 26.00
C ALA A 307 3.77 -2.44 25.15
N VAL A 308 4.92 -2.57 25.81
CA VAL A 308 6.19 -2.88 25.13
C VAL A 308 6.70 -4.22 25.63
N VAL A 309 6.75 -5.20 24.73
CA VAL A 309 7.27 -6.53 25.00
C VAL A 309 8.67 -6.66 24.44
N ARG A 310 9.55 -7.38 25.12
CA ARG A 310 10.93 -7.64 24.69
C ARG A 310 11.16 -9.14 24.53
N PRO A 311 10.89 -9.70 23.34
CA PRO A 311 11.23 -11.07 23.02
C PRO A 311 12.73 -11.34 23.19
N THR A 312 13.06 -12.42 23.91
CA THR A 312 14.43 -12.95 24.06
C THR A 312 14.69 -14.21 23.24
N GLU A 313 13.64 -14.77 22.63
CA GLU A 313 13.67 -16.02 21.89
C GLU A 313 12.71 -15.96 20.70
N VAL A 314 12.98 -16.71 19.64
CA VAL A 314 12.17 -16.66 18.40
C VAL A 314 10.71 -17.05 18.67
N ARG A 315 10.48 -18.00 19.58
CA ARG A 315 9.12 -18.43 19.99
C ARG A 315 8.29 -17.29 20.60
N HIS A 316 8.93 -16.35 21.31
CA HIS A 316 8.23 -15.19 21.86
C HIS A 316 7.71 -14.28 20.74
N VAL A 317 8.49 -14.10 19.66
CA VAL A 317 8.06 -13.33 18.48
C VAL A 317 6.92 -14.04 17.77
N GLN A 318 6.98 -15.36 17.58
CA GLN A 318 5.87 -16.14 17.02
C GLN A 318 4.60 -15.98 17.85
N TYR A 319 4.71 -15.98 19.18
CA TYR A 319 3.57 -15.77 20.06
C TYR A 319 2.97 -14.37 19.93
N CYS A 320 3.80 -13.32 19.83
CA CYS A 320 3.32 -11.97 19.52
C CYS A 320 2.50 -11.93 18.22
N VAL A 321 3.01 -12.55 17.15
CA VAL A 321 2.32 -12.59 15.85
C VAL A 321 1.03 -13.39 15.91
N ARG A 322 1.05 -14.60 16.50
CA ARG A 322 -0.15 -15.44 16.62
C ARG A 322 -1.21 -14.78 17.49
N TRP A 323 -0.81 -14.10 18.56
CA TRP A 323 -1.71 -13.31 19.40
C TRP A 323 -2.33 -12.16 18.61
N ALA A 324 -1.51 -11.43 17.83
CA ALA A 324 -1.98 -10.35 16.97
C ALA A 324 -2.97 -10.83 15.90
N LEU A 325 -2.70 -11.97 15.25
CA LEU A 325 -3.59 -12.62 14.29
C LEU A 325 -4.91 -13.06 14.94
N LYS A 326 -4.84 -13.76 16.09
CA LYS A 326 -6.01 -14.25 16.84
C LYS A 326 -6.96 -13.11 17.20
N HIS A 327 -6.40 -11.96 17.59
CA HIS A 327 -7.17 -10.83 18.13
C HIS A 327 -7.37 -9.69 17.12
N GLY A 328 -6.81 -9.81 15.93
CA GLY A 328 -6.91 -8.81 14.86
C GLY A 328 -6.32 -7.45 15.24
N VAL A 329 -5.18 -7.41 15.94
CA VAL A 329 -4.54 -6.16 16.40
C VAL A 329 -3.21 -5.93 15.70
N GLY A 330 -2.85 -4.67 15.50
CA GLY A 330 -1.57 -4.30 14.88
C GLY A 330 -0.38 -4.39 15.83
N LEU A 331 0.83 -4.43 15.27
CA LEU A 331 2.10 -4.43 15.98
C LEU A 331 3.04 -3.34 15.44
N THR A 332 3.83 -2.73 16.31
CA THR A 332 5.04 -1.99 15.91
C THR A 332 6.30 -2.76 16.27
N VAL A 333 7.40 -2.52 15.55
CA VAL A 333 8.69 -3.16 15.82
C VAL A 333 9.71 -2.09 16.20
N VAL A 334 10.46 -2.35 17.27
CA VAL A 334 11.52 -1.46 17.75
C VAL A 334 12.87 -2.16 17.59
N GLY A 335 13.72 -1.62 16.71
CA GLY A 335 15.14 -1.96 16.64
C GLY A 335 15.97 -0.93 17.43
N GLY A 336 16.67 -0.03 16.73
CA GLY A 336 17.46 1.05 17.36
C GLY A 336 16.65 2.22 17.94
N GLY A 337 15.32 2.25 17.77
CA GLY A 337 14.43 3.28 18.32
C GLY A 337 14.57 4.68 17.70
N HIS A 338 15.05 4.81 16.46
CA HIS A 338 15.19 6.09 15.75
C HIS A 338 13.97 6.46 14.89
N GLY A 339 13.15 5.49 14.49
CA GLY A 339 11.94 5.74 13.71
C GLY A 339 10.89 6.50 14.53
N GLY A 340 10.20 7.45 13.91
CA GLY A 340 9.11 8.20 14.56
C GLY A 340 7.87 7.35 14.86
N HIS A 341 7.76 6.20 14.19
CA HIS A 341 6.61 5.30 14.21
C HIS A 341 6.87 3.96 14.90
N CYS A 342 8.05 3.78 15.53
CA CYS A 342 8.35 2.53 16.25
C CYS A 342 7.51 2.35 17.52
N LEU A 343 6.95 3.45 18.04
CA LEU A 343 5.93 3.46 19.09
C LEU A 343 4.68 4.14 18.52
N TRP A 344 3.50 3.60 18.83
CA TRP A 344 2.23 4.15 18.36
C TRP A 344 1.17 4.06 19.46
N PRO A 345 0.23 5.03 19.56
CA PRO A 345 -0.78 5.02 20.63
C PRO A 345 -1.61 3.74 20.63
N ASN A 346 -1.72 3.09 21.79
CA ASN A 346 -2.55 1.88 21.99
C ASN A 346 -2.18 0.66 21.13
N VAL A 347 -0.99 0.64 20.52
CA VAL A 347 -0.47 -0.52 19.77
C VAL A 347 0.56 -1.26 20.62
N VAL A 348 0.69 -2.57 20.43
CA VAL A 348 1.76 -3.33 21.09
C VAL A 348 3.08 -3.15 20.33
N ALA A 349 4.11 -2.72 21.03
CA ALA A 349 5.46 -2.57 20.48
C ALA A 349 6.32 -3.79 20.82
N VAL A 350 6.95 -4.38 19.80
CA VAL A 350 7.86 -5.52 19.91
C VAL A 350 9.29 -5.01 19.86
N ASP A 351 9.95 -4.96 21.02
CA ASP A 351 11.35 -4.55 21.16
C ASP A 351 12.31 -5.70 20.86
N MET A 352 13.03 -5.57 19.75
CA MET A 352 14.00 -6.56 19.29
C MET A 352 15.34 -6.48 20.01
N GLY A 353 15.49 -5.61 21.02
CA GLY A 353 16.72 -5.46 21.81
C GLY A 353 17.22 -6.74 22.51
N GLY A 354 16.39 -7.79 22.62
CA GLY A 354 16.83 -9.12 23.06
C GLY A 354 17.65 -9.89 22.02
N PHE A 355 17.54 -9.56 20.74
CA PHE A 355 18.31 -10.15 19.64
C PHE A 355 19.47 -9.22 19.25
N ASN A 356 20.44 -9.06 20.14
CA ASN A 356 21.54 -8.08 20.01
C ASN A 356 22.92 -8.71 19.76
N GLN A 357 22.96 -9.99 19.38
CA GLN A 357 24.21 -10.72 19.11
C GLN A 357 24.74 -10.46 17.70
N VAL A 358 26.07 -10.40 17.59
CA VAL A 358 26.81 -10.29 16.33
C VAL A 358 27.82 -11.41 16.26
N ASP A 359 27.71 -12.26 15.25
CA ASP A 359 28.58 -13.41 15.02
C ASP A 359 29.31 -13.26 13.68
N ILE A 360 30.61 -13.57 13.67
CA ILE A 360 31.45 -13.56 12.47
C ILE A 360 31.71 -15.02 12.08
N ILE A 361 31.50 -15.34 10.81
CA ILE A 361 31.63 -16.69 10.28
C ILE A 361 32.59 -16.64 9.09
N THR A 362 33.68 -17.37 9.22
CA THR A 362 34.62 -17.60 8.13
C THR A 362 34.21 -18.90 7.45
N THR A 363 33.85 -18.86 6.18
CA THR A 363 33.57 -20.07 5.40
C THR A 363 34.90 -20.69 4.98
N GLU A 364 35.33 -21.75 5.65
CA GLU A 364 36.34 -22.66 5.08
C GLU A 364 35.65 -23.52 4.00
N GLN A 365 36.35 -23.83 2.91
CA GLN A 365 35.82 -24.65 1.81
C GLN A 365 35.41 -26.04 2.32
N GLU A 366 34.14 -26.22 2.69
CA GLU A 366 33.55 -27.55 2.76
C GLU A 366 33.03 -27.93 1.37
N ASN A 367 33.64 -28.99 0.84
CA ASN A 367 33.30 -29.60 -0.45
C ASN A 367 31.80 -29.91 -0.56
N GLY A 368 31.07 -29.17 -1.42
CA GLY A 368 29.78 -29.62 -1.93
C GLY A 368 28.73 -28.52 -2.16
N SER A 369 28.57 -28.12 -3.42
CA SER A 369 27.34 -27.60 -4.04
C SER A 369 26.68 -26.30 -3.53
N SER A 370 27.41 -25.21 -3.34
CA SER A 370 26.80 -23.87 -3.49
C SER A 370 27.79 -22.86 -4.09
N SER A 371 27.34 -22.08 -5.07
CA SER A 371 28.13 -21.24 -5.98
C SER A 371 28.58 -19.90 -5.38
N PHE A 372 28.86 -19.83 -4.07
CA PHE A 372 29.25 -18.58 -3.43
C PHE A 372 30.77 -18.50 -3.21
N ASP A 373 31.36 -17.38 -3.63
CA ASP A 373 32.77 -17.04 -3.38
C ASP A 373 33.11 -17.14 -1.89
N SER A 374 34.23 -17.80 -1.59
CA SER A 374 34.82 -17.91 -0.25
C SER A 374 34.90 -16.52 0.42
N GLY A 375 34.15 -16.29 1.49
CA GLY A 375 34.02 -14.95 2.07
C GLY A 375 33.53 -14.92 3.51
N THR A 376 33.93 -13.88 4.24
CA THR A 376 33.51 -13.65 5.63
C THR A 376 32.05 -13.19 5.66
N LEU A 377 31.24 -13.86 6.48
CA LEU A 377 29.85 -13.51 6.74
C LEU A 377 29.69 -12.96 8.16
N VAL A 378 28.78 -12.01 8.33
CA VAL A 378 28.44 -11.41 9.62
C VAL A 378 26.95 -11.60 9.87
N VAL A 379 26.59 -12.37 10.89
CA VAL A 379 25.21 -12.55 11.32
C VAL A 379 24.92 -11.56 12.43
N ALA A 380 23.95 -10.67 12.22
CA ALA A 380 23.55 -9.67 13.20
C ALA A 380 22.06 -9.79 13.54
N GLY A 381 21.76 -9.83 14.83
CA GLY A 381 20.38 -9.76 15.32
C GLY A 381 19.72 -8.40 15.03
N ALA A 382 18.40 -8.38 14.90
CA ALA A 382 17.65 -7.16 14.60
C ALA A 382 17.70 -6.09 15.72
N GLY A 383 18.10 -6.48 16.93
CA GLY A 383 18.37 -5.56 18.05
C GLY A 383 19.74 -4.91 18.02
N CYS A 384 20.67 -5.36 17.16
CA CYS A 384 22.00 -4.81 17.05
C CYS A 384 21.99 -3.37 16.52
N LYS A 385 22.88 -2.54 17.06
CA LYS A 385 23.15 -1.20 16.54
C LYS A 385 24.37 -1.21 15.64
N THR A 386 24.48 -0.21 14.77
CA THR A 386 25.63 -0.04 13.88
C THR A 386 26.95 -0.07 14.64
N GLY A 387 27.03 0.63 15.77
CA GLY A 387 28.25 0.65 16.59
C GLY A 387 28.61 -0.72 17.18
N ASP A 388 27.64 -1.60 17.43
CA ASP A 388 27.89 -2.95 17.95
C ASP A 388 28.48 -3.83 16.85
N ILE A 389 27.93 -3.73 15.62
CA ILE A 389 28.37 -4.50 14.46
C ILE A 389 29.77 -4.04 14.01
N ILE A 390 29.98 -2.73 13.82
CA ILE A 390 31.25 -2.19 13.33
C ILE A 390 32.38 -2.45 14.33
N ARG A 391 32.19 -2.21 15.64
CA ARG A 391 33.23 -2.50 16.63
C ARG A 391 33.58 -3.98 16.71
N THR A 392 32.64 -4.88 16.45
CA THR A 392 32.87 -6.33 16.48
C THR A 392 33.63 -6.78 15.25
N THR A 393 33.19 -6.35 14.06
CA THR A 393 33.81 -6.70 12.77
C THR A 393 35.21 -6.13 12.61
N MET A 394 35.44 -4.88 13.06
CA MET A 394 36.74 -4.22 13.00
C MET A 394 37.83 -4.98 13.77
N LYS A 395 37.50 -5.70 14.85
CA LYS A 395 38.47 -6.54 15.59
C LYS A 395 39.07 -7.67 14.75
N THR A 396 38.39 -8.06 13.68
CA THR A 396 38.81 -9.10 12.74
C THR A 396 39.31 -8.53 11.41
N GLY A 397 39.49 -7.21 11.31
CA GLY A 397 39.88 -6.55 10.05
C GLY A 397 38.77 -6.52 8.99
N ALA A 398 37.51 -6.71 9.39
CA ALA A 398 36.35 -6.73 8.51
C ALA A 398 35.38 -5.57 8.80
N THR A 399 34.49 -5.27 7.86
CA THR A 399 33.42 -4.27 8.00
C THR A 399 32.16 -4.66 7.21
N VAL A 400 31.06 -3.96 7.48
CA VAL A 400 29.79 -4.03 6.74
C VAL A 400 29.40 -2.59 6.39
N PRO A 401 28.85 -2.30 5.19
CA PRO A 401 28.48 -0.94 4.78
C PRO A 401 27.27 -0.41 5.57
N LEU A 402 27.49 0.05 6.79
CA LEU A 402 26.46 0.61 7.67
C LEU A 402 26.59 2.15 7.76
N GLY A 403 25.53 2.83 8.21
CA GLY A 403 25.51 4.29 8.33
C GLY A 403 26.41 4.84 9.45
N ALA A 404 26.77 6.12 9.38
CA ALA A 404 27.76 6.75 10.25
C ALA A 404 27.30 7.01 11.71
N ARG A 405 26.05 6.73 12.08
CA ARG A 405 25.57 6.93 13.46
C ARG A 405 25.59 5.62 14.26
N PRO A 406 26.39 5.50 15.33
CA PRO A 406 26.59 4.23 16.04
C PRO A 406 25.35 3.73 16.78
N SER A 407 24.39 4.61 17.10
CA SER A 407 23.19 4.26 17.85
C SER A 407 22.03 3.77 16.98
N VAL A 408 22.16 3.79 15.65
CA VAL A 408 21.09 3.36 14.72
C VAL A 408 21.03 1.83 14.66
N GLY A 409 19.85 1.24 14.45
CA GLY A 409 19.65 -0.22 14.40
C GLY A 409 18.91 -0.68 13.14
N ALA A 410 18.32 -1.88 13.19
CA ALA A 410 17.79 -2.60 12.02
C ALA A 410 16.84 -1.84 11.09
N GLY A 411 16.01 -0.94 11.63
CA GLY A 411 15.12 -0.14 10.79
C GLY A 411 15.85 0.61 9.66
N LEU A 412 17.11 1.00 9.85
CA LEU A 412 17.88 1.66 8.80
C LEU A 412 18.39 0.67 7.75
N TRP A 413 19.15 -0.35 8.15
CA TRP A 413 19.84 -1.24 7.20
C TRP A 413 18.91 -2.25 6.51
N LEU A 414 17.68 -2.43 7.01
CA LEU A 414 16.60 -3.14 6.30
C LEU A 414 15.86 -2.25 5.27
N GLN A 415 16.09 -0.93 5.28
CA GLN A 415 15.39 0.05 4.43
C GLN A 415 16.31 0.75 3.44
N GLY A 416 17.42 0.12 3.08
CA GLY A 416 18.51 0.74 2.32
C GLY A 416 19.76 0.77 3.16
N GLY A 417 19.86 1.76 4.06
CA GLY A 417 21.06 2.00 4.85
C GLY A 417 22.07 2.81 4.08
N ILE A 418 21.86 4.13 4.13
CA ILE A 418 22.75 5.10 3.50
C ILE A 418 23.97 5.31 4.42
N GLY A 419 25.15 5.01 3.88
CA GLY A 419 26.46 5.21 4.49
C GLY A 419 27.46 5.56 3.39
N HIS A 420 28.74 5.23 3.59
CA HIS A 420 29.77 5.50 2.58
C HIS A 420 29.57 4.65 1.32
N ARG A 421 29.71 5.28 0.15
CA ARG A 421 29.31 4.70 -1.16
C ARG A 421 30.22 3.59 -1.70
N LEU A 422 31.32 3.24 -1.04
CA LEU A 422 32.32 2.28 -1.54
C LEU A 422 31.74 0.88 -1.82
N HIS A 423 30.83 0.41 -0.97
CA HIS A 423 30.25 -0.94 -1.06
C HIS A 423 28.72 -0.94 -1.26
N GLY A 424 28.16 0.16 -1.75
CA GLY A 424 26.72 0.32 -1.94
C GLY A 424 25.97 0.58 -0.63
N LEU A 425 24.67 0.24 -0.61
CA LEU A 425 23.82 0.41 0.56
C LEU A 425 23.98 -0.76 1.54
N SER A 426 23.62 -0.58 2.81
CA SER A 426 23.63 -1.67 3.81
C SER A 426 22.83 -2.89 3.37
N CYS A 427 21.66 -2.65 2.76
CA CYS A 427 20.78 -3.73 2.31
C CYS A 427 21.38 -4.53 1.15
N ASP A 428 22.32 -3.96 0.37
CA ASP A 428 22.97 -4.66 -0.74
C ASP A 428 23.86 -5.80 -0.22
N ALA A 429 24.46 -5.60 0.96
CA ALA A 429 25.28 -6.59 1.64
C ALA A 429 24.46 -7.71 2.31
N ILE A 430 23.12 -7.59 2.43
CA ILE A 430 22.29 -8.65 3.00
C ILE A 430 22.16 -9.80 2.00
N VAL A 431 22.59 -10.99 2.42
CA VAL A 431 22.57 -12.23 1.63
C VAL A 431 21.62 -13.28 2.18
N GLY A 432 21.16 -13.13 3.43
CA GLY A 432 20.16 -14.01 4.04
C GLY A 432 19.50 -13.39 5.27
N ALA A 433 18.35 -13.93 5.67
CA ALA A 433 17.61 -13.46 6.84
C ALA A 433 16.79 -14.57 7.49
N VAL A 434 16.57 -14.41 8.81
CA VAL A 434 15.58 -15.17 9.58
C VAL A 434 14.43 -14.24 9.91
N VAL A 435 13.22 -14.59 9.50
CA VAL A 435 12.03 -13.74 9.60
C VAL A 435 10.88 -14.54 10.20
N VAL A 436 10.11 -13.94 11.11
CA VAL A 436 8.81 -14.49 11.52
C VAL A 436 7.74 -13.90 10.63
N SER A 437 7.06 -14.75 9.87
CA SER A 437 5.98 -14.35 8.97
C SER A 437 4.79 -13.84 9.75
N VAL A 438 4.19 -12.74 9.30
CA VAL A 438 3.00 -12.15 9.96
C VAL A 438 1.68 -12.69 9.41
N ASP A 439 1.70 -13.50 8.36
CA ASP A 439 0.52 -14.24 7.87
C ASP A 439 0.13 -15.43 8.77
N SER A 440 1.13 -16.09 9.37
CA SER A 440 0.97 -17.42 9.99
C SER A 440 1.77 -17.59 11.29
N GLY A 441 2.74 -16.71 11.56
CA GLY A 441 3.69 -16.88 12.65
C GLY A 441 4.73 -17.98 12.41
N GLN A 442 4.90 -18.47 11.18
CA GLN A 442 5.98 -19.41 10.83
C GLN A 442 7.35 -18.72 10.82
N ILE A 443 8.41 -19.49 11.10
CA ILE A 443 9.80 -19.00 11.02
C ILE A 443 10.31 -19.31 9.62
N LEU A 444 10.73 -18.28 8.91
CA LEU A 444 11.27 -18.37 7.56
C LEU A 444 12.78 -18.18 7.62
N CYS A 445 13.51 -19.07 6.94
CA CYS A 445 14.92 -18.88 6.59
C CYS A 445 14.99 -18.62 5.09
N VAL A 446 15.49 -17.45 4.71
CA VAL A 446 15.57 -17.03 3.30
C VAL A 446 17.00 -16.64 2.94
N GLY A 447 17.45 -17.07 1.76
CA GLY A 447 18.82 -16.81 1.29
C GLY A 447 19.89 -17.57 2.06
N CYS A 448 21.08 -16.96 2.19
CA CYS A 448 22.25 -17.56 2.83
C CYS A 448 22.22 -17.36 4.35
N VAL A 449 21.59 -18.29 5.07
CA VAL A 449 21.59 -18.34 6.55
C VAL A 449 22.51 -19.49 7.01
N PRO A 450 23.61 -19.20 7.74
CA PRO A 450 24.52 -20.23 8.22
C PRO A 450 23.85 -21.24 9.16
N GLY A 451 24.26 -22.52 9.10
CA GLY A 451 23.57 -23.62 9.79
C GLY A 451 23.33 -23.39 11.29
N LYS A 452 24.33 -22.87 12.03
CA LYS A 452 24.20 -22.56 13.47
C LYS A 452 23.14 -21.49 13.80
N HIS A 453 22.71 -20.70 12.82
CA HIS A 453 21.74 -19.62 12.97
C HIS A 453 20.36 -19.95 12.39
N GLN A 454 20.15 -21.16 11.87
CA GLN A 454 18.84 -21.62 11.43
C GLN A 454 18.04 -22.11 12.64
N PRO A 455 16.94 -21.44 13.06
CA PRO A 455 16.16 -21.89 14.19
C PRO A 455 15.47 -23.23 13.92
N ALA A 456 15.30 -24.04 14.97
CA ALA A 456 14.56 -25.30 14.85
C ALA A 456 13.12 -25.06 14.35
N GLY A 457 12.70 -25.82 13.34
CA GLY A 457 11.38 -25.68 12.72
C GLY A 457 11.26 -24.52 11.74
N ALA A 458 12.36 -23.85 11.37
CA ALA A 458 12.36 -22.88 10.28
C ALA A 458 12.15 -23.57 8.92
N VAL A 459 11.36 -22.94 8.06
CA VAL A 459 11.06 -23.41 6.71
C VAL A 459 11.67 -22.48 5.66
N ARG A 460 12.00 -23.03 4.49
CA ARG A 460 12.35 -22.23 3.31
C ARG A 460 11.11 -22.12 2.43
N PRO A 461 10.53 -20.92 2.27
CA PRO A 461 9.33 -20.76 1.46
C PRO A 461 9.66 -20.82 -0.03
N GLU A 462 8.70 -21.23 -0.87
CA GLU A 462 8.87 -21.30 -2.34
C GLU A 462 9.21 -19.93 -2.95
N ASN A 463 8.72 -18.85 -2.35
CA ASN A 463 8.99 -17.46 -2.74
C ASN A 463 10.15 -16.83 -1.92
N GLU A 464 11.12 -17.60 -1.44
CA GLU A 464 12.22 -17.07 -0.60
C GLU A 464 12.97 -15.90 -1.24
N ALA A 465 13.09 -15.89 -2.57
CA ALA A 465 13.73 -14.81 -3.32
C ALA A 465 12.95 -13.49 -3.18
N ASP A 466 11.62 -13.54 -3.22
CA ASP A 466 10.77 -12.35 -3.05
C ASP A 466 10.83 -11.82 -1.61
N VAL A 467 10.83 -12.71 -0.62
CA VAL A 467 10.91 -12.33 0.79
C VAL A 467 12.28 -11.69 1.08
N LEU A 468 13.37 -12.29 0.61
CA LEU A 468 14.71 -11.71 0.76
C LEU A 468 14.81 -10.37 0.04
N TRP A 469 14.31 -10.27 -1.20
CA TRP A 469 14.28 -9.03 -1.96
C TRP A 469 13.53 -7.91 -1.21
N ALA A 470 12.40 -8.23 -0.58
CA ALA A 470 11.58 -7.30 0.19
C ALA A 470 12.27 -6.83 1.48
N VAL A 471 12.94 -7.73 2.20
CA VAL A 471 13.78 -7.42 3.38
C VAL A 471 14.91 -6.46 2.99
N LYS A 472 15.42 -6.52 1.76
CA LYS A 472 16.47 -5.64 1.24
C LYS A 472 15.94 -4.27 0.77
N GLY A 473 15.23 -3.53 1.63
CA GLY A 473 14.88 -2.13 1.31
C GLY A 473 13.51 -1.66 1.76
N ALA A 474 12.60 -2.57 2.11
CA ALA A 474 11.27 -2.19 2.58
C ALA A 474 11.05 -2.41 4.09
N GLY A 475 12.11 -2.73 4.83
CA GLY A 475 12.10 -2.73 6.28
C GLY A 475 11.26 -3.86 6.86
N THR A 476 10.51 -3.55 7.91
CA THR A 476 9.64 -4.49 8.62
C THR A 476 8.24 -4.55 8.01
N ASN A 477 8.07 -4.31 6.70
CA ASN A 477 6.74 -4.28 6.09
C ASN A 477 6.11 -5.68 5.94
N PHE A 478 6.90 -6.75 5.92
CA PHE A 478 6.44 -8.09 5.52
C PHE A 478 6.67 -9.18 6.57
N GLY A 479 7.27 -8.83 7.71
CA GLY A 479 7.59 -9.78 8.76
C GLY A 479 8.45 -9.16 9.86
N ILE A 480 8.56 -9.86 10.98
CA ILE A 480 9.45 -9.46 12.07
C ILE A 480 10.80 -10.15 11.86
N VAL A 481 11.79 -9.39 11.41
CA VAL A 481 13.16 -9.89 11.18
C VAL A 481 13.81 -10.19 12.53
N ILE A 482 14.34 -11.40 12.69
CA ILE A 482 15.09 -11.86 13.87
C ILE A 482 16.56 -11.53 13.72
N SER A 483 17.15 -11.88 12.57
CA SER A 483 18.55 -11.64 12.23
C SER A 483 18.73 -11.57 10.72
N VAL A 484 19.83 -10.94 10.30
CA VAL A 484 20.28 -10.95 8.91
C VAL A 484 21.72 -11.45 8.83
N THR A 485 22.07 -12.00 7.68
CA THR A 485 23.43 -12.37 7.31
C THR A 485 23.93 -11.36 6.28
N PHE A 486 25.01 -10.66 6.64
CA PHE A 486 25.71 -9.74 5.76
C PHE A 486 26.93 -10.41 5.13
N LYS A 487 27.18 -10.09 3.86
CA LYS A 487 28.52 -10.18 3.26
C LYS A 487 29.40 -9.10 3.89
N ALA A 488 30.57 -9.49 4.40
CA ALA A 488 31.56 -8.56 4.95
C ALA A 488 32.64 -8.20 3.94
N TYR A 489 33.32 -7.09 4.20
CA TYR A 489 34.40 -6.53 3.39
C TYR A 489 35.63 -6.25 4.24
N ALA A 490 36.79 -6.06 3.62
CA ALA A 490 38.00 -5.64 4.33
C ALA A 490 37.78 -4.26 4.97
N ALA A 491 38.18 -4.09 6.24
CA ALA A 491 38.03 -2.84 6.97
C ALA A 491 38.88 -1.72 6.34
N PRO A 492 38.28 -0.61 5.90
CA PRO A 492 39.03 0.54 5.37
C PRO A 492 39.48 1.47 6.49
N THR A 493 40.52 2.25 6.19
CA THR A 493 40.87 3.49 6.87
C THR A 493 40.36 4.69 6.09
N TYR A 494 39.99 5.76 6.78
CA TYR A 494 39.37 6.95 6.23
C TYR A 494 40.25 8.16 6.48
N PHE A 495 40.57 8.91 5.42
CA PHE A 495 41.11 10.25 5.52
C PHE A 495 39.97 11.26 5.39
N VAL A 496 39.68 11.97 6.47
CA VAL A 496 38.54 12.90 6.60
C VAL A 496 39.05 14.33 6.62
N ARG A 497 38.43 15.22 5.84
CA ARG A 497 38.79 16.64 5.73
C ARG A 497 37.54 17.52 5.74
N ASP A 498 37.61 18.63 6.47
CA ASP A 498 36.48 19.56 6.62
C ASP A 498 36.79 20.95 6.07
N TRP A 499 35.79 21.59 5.47
CA TRP A 499 35.80 22.99 5.07
C TRP A 499 34.53 23.70 5.56
N VAL A 500 34.64 24.97 5.96
CA VAL A 500 33.51 25.82 6.34
C VAL A 500 33.58 27.15 5.61
N PHE A 501 32.56 27.43 4.80
CA PHE A 501 32.45 28.65 4.00
C PHE A 501 31.29 29.51 4.49
N PRO A 502 31.56 30.70 5.06
CA PRO A 502 30.53 31.69 5.30
C PRO A 502 30.10 32.36 3.99
N LEU A 503 28.80 32.55 3.79
CA LEU A 503 28.23 33.05 2.55
C LEU A 503 27.53 34.40 2.80
N GLY A 504 27.85 35.40 1.97
CA GLY A 504 27.38 36.78 2.07
C GLY A 504 26.06 37.08 1.37
N GLY A 505 25.47 36.12 0.65
CA GLY A 505 24.13 36.23 0.05
C GLY A 505 23.80 35.14 -0.98
N ASP A 506 22.57 35.14 -1.51
CA ASP A 506 22.02 34.10 -2.40
C ASP A 506 22.85 33.81 -3.65
N ALA A 507 23.45 34.85 -4.25
CA ALA A 507 24.26 34.69 -5.46
C ALA A 507 25.54 33.90 -5.16
N GLU A 508 26.24 34.25 -4.08
CA GLU A 508 27.45 33.56 -3.64
C GLU A 508 27.14 32.13 -3.19
N ALA A 509 26.04 31.94 -2.45
CA ALA A 509 25.60 30.62 -2.01
C ALA A 509 25.32 29.68 -3.19
N ARG A 510 24.60 30.15 -4.20
CA ARG A 510 24.33 29.36 -5.43
C ARG A 510 25.62 29.08 -6.20
N GLN A 511 26.49 30.07 -6.35
CA GLN A 511 27.77 29.89 -7.05
C GLN A 511 28.63 28.85 -6.35
N MET A 512 28.69 28.88 -5.01
CA MET A 512 29.49 27.94 -4.23
C MET A 512 28.90 26.53 -4.25
N LEU A 513 27.58 26.37 -4.14
CA LEU A 513 26.90 25.08 -4.30
C LEU A 513 27.13 24.48 -5.70
N ASN A 514 27.05 25.31 -6.74
CA ASN A 514 27.34 24.87 -8.10
C ASN A 514 28.82 24.48 -8.28
N LYS A 515 29.74 25.28 -7.73
CA LYS A 515 31.17 24.98 -7.73
C LYS A 515 31.48 23.65 -7.02
N PHE A 516 30.87 23.43 -5.86
CA PHE A 516 30.96 22.17 -5.13
C PHE A 516 30.43 20.99 -5.96
N ASN A 517 29.23 21.12 -6.53
CA ASN A 517 28.60 20.07 -7.32
C ASN A 517 29.45 19.70 -8.55
N GLU A 518 29.79 20.67 -9.39
CA GLU A 518 30.41 20.44 -10.70
C GLU A 518 31.90 20.14 -10.63
N LEU A 519 32.64 20.80 -9.73
CA LEU A 519 34.10 20.70 -9.72
C LEU A 519 34.62 19.71 -8.68
N VAL A 520 33.87 19.45 -7.61
CA VAL A 520 34.27 18.51 -6.55
C VAL A 520 33.48 17.22 -6.67
N ALA A 521 32.20 17.22 -6.27
CA ALA A 521 31.42 16.00 -6.08
C ALA A 521 31.38 15.11 -7.33
N ARG A 522 31.10 15.67 -8.52
CA ARG A 522 31.04 14.90 -9.78
C ARG A 522 32.35 14.24 -10.21
N ASN A 523 33.49 14.77 -9.77
CA ASN A 523 34.81 14.33 -10.21
C ASN A 523 35.52 13.41 -9.21
N LEU A 524 34.85 13.06 -8.09
CA LEU A 524 35.45 12.21 -7.07
C LEU A 524 35.52 10.74 -7.50
N PRO A 525 36.65 10.05 -7.25
CA PRO A 525 36.76 8.61 -7.49
C PRO A 525 35.82 7.81 -6.58
N GLN A 526 35.62 6.53 -6.91
CA GLN A 526 34.67 5.66 -6.21
C GLN A 526 34.99 5.46 -4.72
N ASN A 527 36.26 5.51 -4.34
CA ASN A 527 36.73 5.39 -2.94
C ASN A 527 36.62 6.70 -2.13
N SER A 528 36.15 7.78 -2.73
CA SER A 528 35.98 9.07 -2.06
C SER A 528 34.54 9.57 -2.15
N SER A 529 34.10 10.36 -1.19
CA SER A 529 32.80 11.05 -1.21
C SER A 529 32.92 12.41 -0.52
N ALA A 530 32.04 13.35 -0.84
CA ALA A 530 31.97 14.65 -0.19
C ALA A 530 30.53 15.02 0.17
N ASP A 531 30.29 15.15 1.47
CA ASP A 531 28.99 15.56 2.00
C ASP A 531 28.97 17.07 2.20
N ALA A 532 27.80 17.68 1.98
CA ALA A 532 27.59 19.11 2.12
C ALA A 532 26.53 19.43 3.18
N TYR A 533 26.75 20.53 3.91
CA TYR A 533 25.90 20.96 5.02
C TYR A 533 25.54 22.43 4.83
N LEU A 534 24.24 22.72 4.75
CA LEU A 534 23.74 24.10 4.74
C LEU A 534 23.08 24.38 6.08
N TYR A 535 23.59 25.39 6.79
CA TYR A 535 23.11 25.76 8.11
C TYR A 535 23.37 27.23 8.37
N TRP A 536 22.76 27.75 9.43
CA TRP A 536 22.96 29.13 9.83
C TRP A 536 23.79 29.20 11.11
N ASP A 537 24.78 30.08 11.13
CA ASP A 537 25.58 30.31 12.31
C ASP A 537 26.08 31.75 12.32
N ALA A 538 26.30 32.31 13.52
CA ALA A 538 26.82 33.67 13.71
C ALA A 538 26.18 34.77 12.82
N GLY A 539 24.87 34.68 12.55
CA GLY A 539 24.13 35.68 11.77
C GLY A 539 24.25 35.56 10.25
N ARG A 540 24.80 34.47 9.70
CA ARG A 540 24.95 34.25 8.25
C ARG A 540 24.79 32.78 7.84
N LEU A 541 24.51 32.56 6.56
CA LEU A 541 24.48 31.24 5.94
C LEU A 541 25.90 30.66 5.84
N HIS A 542 26.03 29.37 6.12
CA HIS A 542 27.28 28.63 5.95
C HIS A 542 27.07 27.40 5.08
N LEU A 543 28.07 27.12 4.24
CA LEU A 543 28.25 25.83 3.57
C LEU A 543 29.44 25.12 4.21
N GLY A 544 29.16 24.04 4.92
CA GLY A 544 30.18 23.10 5.35
C GLY A 544 30.35 21.96 4.35
N VAL A 545 31.56 21.45 4.20
CA VAL A 545 31.87 20.29 3.35
C VAL A 545 32.76 19.33 4.12
N THR A 546 32.38 18.05 4.18
CA THR A 546 33.22 16.97 4.72
C THR A 546 33.57 16.03 3.58
N MET A 547 34.86 15.82 3.32
CA MET A 547 35.34 14.85 2.34
C MET A 547 35.91 13.63 3.02
N TYR A 548 35.56 12.46 2.52
CA TYR A 548 36.03 11.16 2.95
C TYR A 548 36.81 10.50 1.81
N GLU A 549 37.98 9.96 2.11
CA GLU A 549 38.78 9.16 1.18
C GLU A 549 39.16 7.86 1.87
N CYS A 550 38.77 6.73 1.26
CA CYS A 550 38.89 5.41 1.85
C CYS A 550 40.07 4.65 1.24
N SER A 551 40.82 3.93 2.07
CA SER A 551 41.87 3.01 1.62
C SER A 551 41.86 1.72 2.44
N THR A 552 42.02 0.58 1.77
CA THR A 552 42.22 -0.74 2.38
C THR A 552 43.70 -1.14 2.48
N THR A 553 44.60 -0.32 1.91
CA THR A 553 46.07 -0.41 2.00
C THR A 553 46.64 0.84 2.70
N GLU A 554 47.91 0.85 3.13
CA GLU A 554 48.52 2.02 3.78
C GLU A 554 48.33 3.30 2.92
N LEU A 555 47.73 4.33 3.53
CA LEU A 555 47.47 5.62 2.90
C LEU A 555 48.79 6.34 2.61
N ALA A 556 49.18 6.45 1.34
CA ALA A 556 50.21 7.38 0.93
C ALA A 556 49.69 8.80 1.17
N LEU A 557 50.27 9.52 2.15
CA LEU A 557 49.80 10.80 2.66
C LEU A 557 49.96 11.99 1.67
N GLU A 558 50.32 11.72 0.42
CA GLU A 558 50.58 12.74 -0.59
C GLU A 558 49.85 12.41 -1.89
N SER A 559 48.60 12.85 -2.01
CA SER A 559 48.05 13.17 -3.33
C SER A 559 47.15 14.42 -3.22
N CYS A 560 47.48 15.42 -4.03
CA CYS A 560 46.63 16.59 -4.22
C CYS A 560 45.29 16.16 -4.81
N THR A 561 44.28 15.92 -3.98
CA THR A 561 42.91 15.80 -4.50
C THR A 561 42.47 17.13 -5.11
N PRO A 562 41.76 17.14 -6.25
CA PRO A 562 41.24 18.35 -6.92
C PRO A 562 40.49 19.31 -5.97
N ALA A 563 39.91 18.77 -4.89
CA ALA A 563 39.21 19.51 -3.86
C ALA A 563 40.06 20.63 -3.23
N ASN A 564 41.35 20.43 -2.93
CA ASN A 564 42.19 21.49 -2.32
C ASN A 564 42.43 22.66 -3.29
N THR A 565 42.52 22.37 -4.59
CA THR A 565 42.67 23.39 -5.64
C THR A 565 41.38 24.21 -5.81
N VAL A 566 40.23 23.58 -5.59
CA VAL A 566 38.90 24.19 -5.80
C VAL A 566 38.38 24.89 -4.54
N LEU A 567 38.52 24.26 -3.37
CA LEU A 567 37.96 24.67 -2.08
C LEU A 567 38.98 25.38 -1.17
N GLY A 568 40.28 25.32 -1.48
CA GLY A 568 41.35 25.86 -0.64
C GLY A 568 41.81 24.87 0.46
N PRO A 569 42.67 25.31 1.40
CA PRO A 569 43.16 24.46 2.48
C PRO A 569 42.02 24.05 3.43
N ALA A 570 42.04 22.79 3.87
CA ALA A 570 41.05 22.27 4.80
C ALA A 570 41.19 22.93 6.19
N ASN A 571 40.07 23.16 6.87
CA ASN A 571 40.04 23.64 8.24
C ASN A 571 40.51 22.57 9.23
N SER A 572 40.31 21.30 8.89
CA SER A 572 40.54 20.12 9.73
C SER A 572 40.89 18.94 8.83
N SER A 573 41.80 18.07 9.28
CA SER A 573 42.13 16.82 8.59
C SER A 573 42.54 15.73 9.58
N LYS A 574 42.02 14.52 9.43
CA LYS A 574 42.28 13.37 10.33
C LYS A 574 42.26 12.05 9.57
N VAL A 575 43.09 11.10 9.99
CA VAL A 575 43.01 9.69 9.56
C VAL A 575 42.37 8.89 10.69
N VAL A 576 41.29 8.17 10.38
CA VAL A 576 40.52 7.39 11.35
C VAL A 576 40.11 6.04 10.78
N ASP A 577 39.82 5.08 11.65
CA ASP A 577 39.19 3.82 11.26
C ASP A 577 37.65 3.97 11.25
N GLY A 578 36.94 2.88 10.95
CA GLY A 578 35.47 2.90 10.94
C GLY A 578 34.81 3.24 12.28
N VAL A 579 35.50 3.07 13.41
CA VAL A 579 34.99 3.45 14.74
C VAL A 579 35.24 4.94 14.99
N GLY A 580 36.43 5.44 14.68
CA GLY A 580 36.79 6.86 14.80
C GLY A 580 35.99 7.76 13.87
N LEU A 581 35.47 7.22 12.77
CA LEU A 581 34.59 7.94 11.86
C LEU A 581 33.31 8.44 12.53
N PHE A 582 32.78 7.69 13.50
CA PHE A 582 31.57 8.08 14.27
C PHE A 582 31.73 9.42 15.01
N ASP A 583 32.96 9.80 15.35
CA ASP A 583 33.27 11.01 16.11
C ASP A 583 33.92 12.11 15.25
N THR A 584 34.12 11.85 13.95
CA THR A 584 34.87 12.76 13.07
C THR A 584 33.96 13.63 12.21
N GLU A 585 32.81 13.12 11.74
CA GLU A 585 31.92 13.88 10.85
C GLU A 585 31.52 15.25 11.41
N MET A 586 31.55 16.29 10.59
CA MET A 586 31.26 17.66 11.00
C MET A 586 29.87 17.84 11.63
N TYR A 587 28.86 17.10 11.15
CA TYR A 587 27.52 17.05 11.77
C TYR A 587 27.55 16.51 13.22
N MET A 588 28.43 15.54 13.48
CA MET A 588 28.56 14.87 14.78
C MET A 588 29.42 15.68 15.76
N SER A 589 30.52 16.27 15.26
CA SER A 589 31.60 16.82 16.08
C SER A 589 31.61 18.35 16.15
N GLY A 590 31.07 19.07 15.15
CA GLY A 590 31.25 20.52 15.00
C GLY A 590 29.95 21.34 15.00
N MET A 591 28.95 20.96 14.21
CA MET A 591 27.75 21.80 14.03
C MET A 591 26.93 21.96 15.33
N HIS A 592 26.74 23.21 15.75
CA HIS A 592 26.00 23.60 16.97
C HIS A 592 26.48 22.93 18.27
N GLY A 593 27.77 22.61 18.38
CA GLY A 593 28.36 21.98 19.56
C GLY A 593 28.20 20.45 19.62
N GLY A 594 27.84 19.82 18.51
CA GLY A 594 27.72 18.37 18.37
C GLY A 594 26.43 17.81 18.95
N HIS A 595 25.75 16.95 18.20
CA HIS A 595 24.50 16.29 18.65
C HIS A 595 24.73 15.28 19.80
N GLY A 596 25.96 15.15 20.31
CA GLY A 596 26.35 14.28 21.41
C GLY A 596 25.90 14.75 22.80
N GLY A 597 25.70 16.07 23.00
CA GLY A 597 25.38 16.63 24.33
C GLY A 597 23.95 16.38 24.83
N GLY A 598 23.07 15.82 24.00
CA GLY A 598 21.71 15.46 24.39
C GLY A 598 20.87 16.65 24.89
N LYS A 599 21.05 17.85 24.33
CA LYS A 599 20.28 19.05 24.71
C LYS A 599 19.15 19.40 23.74
N THR A 600 19.10 18.73 22.60
CA THR A 600 18.13 19.00 21.53
C THR A 600 17.25 17.78 21.24
N SER A 601 16.18 18.06 20.51
CA SER A 601 15.28 17.12 19.86
C SER A 601 15.22 17.44 18.36
N SER A 602 14.89 16.44 17.53
CA SER A 602 14.92 16.60 16.08
C SER A 602 13.82 15.80 15.38
N PHE A 603 13.39 16.32 14.24
CA PHE A 603 12.52 15.66 13.27
C PHE A 603 13.12 15.81 11.87
N LYS A 604 13.00 14.78 11.02
CA LYS A 604 13.67 14.77 9.72
C LYS A 604 12.90 14.04 8.64
N ARG A 605 13.16 14.44 7.39
CA ARG A 605 12.77 13.75 6.17
C ARG A 605 13.91 13.82 5.17
N CYS A 606 14.08 12.77 4.37
CA CYS A 606 15.14 12.69 3.39
C CYS A 606 14.58 12.53 1.98
N LEU A 607 15.06 13.36 1.06
CA LEU A 607 14.73 13.33 -0.36
C LEU A 607 15.99 13.10 -1.19
N PHE A 608 15.85 12.42 -2.32
CA PHE A 608 16.93 12.12 -3.24
C PHE A 608 16.99 13.19 -4.32
N LEU A 609 18.09 13.95 -4.39
CA LEU A 609 18.26 15.08 -5.29
C LEU A 609 19.35 14.81 -6.34
N LYS A 610 19.17 15.41 -7.51
CA LYS A 610 20.21 15.51 -8.55
C LYS A 610 20.65 16.95 -8.69
N ARG A 611 21.92 17.16 -9.02
CA ARG A 611 22.51 18.47 -9.35
C ARG A 611 22.08 19.55 -8.36
N VAL A 612 22.51 19.44 -7.10
CA VAL A 612 22.14 20.39 -6.02
C VAL A 612 22.58 21.83 -6.31
N GLY A 613 23.54 22.01 -7.23
CA GLY A 613 23.96 23.30 -7.77
C GLY A 613 23.04 23.93 -8.82
N SER A 614 22.02 23.21 -9.32
CA SER A 614 21.04 23.75 -10.26
C SER A 614 20.24 24.90 -9.64
N VAL A 615 19.80 25.83 -10.48
CA VAL A 615 19.17 27.08 -10.02
C VAL A 615 17.90 26.80 -9.22
N GLU A 616 17.06 25.85 -9.68
CA GLU A 616 15.81 25.52 -9.00
C GLU A 616 16.06 24.88 -7.64
N VAL A 617 16.94 23.89 -7.55
CA VAL A 617 17.24 23.17 -6.30
C VAL A 617 17.94 24.09 -5.32
N ALA A 618 19.01 24.78 -5.74
CA ALA A 618 19.77 25.66 -4.86
C ALA A 618 18.90 26.79 -4.27
N LYS A 619 17.96 27.34 -5.05
CA LYS A 619 17.00 28.34 -4.57
C LYS A 619 16.16 27.81 -3.42
N VAL A 620 15.63 26.59 -3.53
CA VAL A 620 14.82 25.97 -2.47
C VAL A 620 15.68 25.66 -1.24
N LEU A 621 16.89 25.13 -1.42
CA LEU A 621 17.80 24.80 -0.31
C LEU A 621 18.21 26.05 0.49
N ILE A 622 18.54 27.15 -0.18
CA ILE A 622 18.92 28.42 0.46
C ILE A 622 17.72 29.00 1.20
N ALA A 623 16.57 29.14 0.52
CA ALA A 623 15.34 29.68 1.13
C ALA A 623 14.90 28.87 2.35
N ALA A 624 15.10 27.53 2.33
CA ALA A 624 14.80 26.67 3.47
C ALA A 624 15.62 27.05 4.70
N VAL A 625 16.92 27.30 4.57
CA VAL A 625 17.78 27.67 5.71
C VAL A 625 17.49 29.09 6.18
N GLU A 626 17.14 30.02 5.28
CA GLU A 626 16.73 31.38 5.66
C GLU A 626 15.43 31.40 6.47
N THR A 627 14.45 30.56 6.10
CA THR A 627 13.13 30.48 6.75
C THR A 627 13.08 29.55 7.97
N ARG A 628 14.24 29.04 8.41
CA ARG A 628 14.31 28.10 9.53
C ARG A 628 13.66 28.67 10.81
N PRO A 629 12.92 27.85 11.58
CA PRO A 629 12.30 28.29 12.83
C PRO A 629 13.26 28.33 14.02
N SER A 630 14.43 27.69 13.91
CA SER A 630 15.45 27.59 14.95
C SER A 630 16.84 27.69 14.32
N PRO A 631 17.81 28.34 14.99
CA PRO A 631 19.18 28.42 14.49
C PRO A 631 19.87 27.06 14.36
N HIS A 632 19.32 26.02 14.99
CA HIS A 632 19.88 24.67 14.95
C HIS A 632 19.39 23.81 13.77
N CYS A 633 18.42 24.28 12.98
CA CYS A 633 17.93 23.55 11.81
C CYS A 633 18.97 23.60 10.67
N TYR A 634 19.10 22.50 9.93
CA TYR A 634 20.06 22.38 8.84
C TYR A 634 19.61 21.40 7.77
N LEU A 635 20.28 21.46 6.62
CA LEU A 635 20.18 20.51 5.52
C LEU A 635 21.50 19.75 5.40
N HIS A 636 21.43 18.43 5.33
CA HIS A 636 22.60 17.55 5.15
C HIS A 636 22.45 16.78 3.84
N MET A 637 23.37 16.99 2.91
CA MET A 637 23.39 16.36 1.59
C MET A 637 24.51 15.33 1.56
N LEU A 638 24.14 14.06 1.70
CA LEU A 638 25.08 12.94 1.64
C LEU A 638 25.30 12.53 0.19
N GLN A 639 26.54 12.45 -0.26
CA GLN A 639 26.82 12.13 -1.65
C GLN A 639 26.55 10.64 -1.97
N GLY A 640 25.81 10.41 -3.04
CA GLY A 640 25.51 9.10 -3.61
C GLY A 640 26.41 8.70 -4.79
N GLY A 641 25.81 7.96 -5.72
CA GLY A 641 26.48 7.36 -6.86
C GLY A 641 27.44 6.23 -6.49
N GLY A 642 28.42 5.96 -7.35
CA GLY A 642 29.34 4.83 -7.19
C GLY A 642 28.58 3.50 -7.13
N ALA A 643 28.98 2.61 -6.21
CA ALA A 643 28.40 1.27 -6.09
C ALA A 643 26.89 1.27 -5.78
N ILE A 644 26.32 2.38 -5.27
CA ILE A 644 24.87 2.52 -5.07
C ILE A 644 24.14 2.54 -6.41
N GLY A 645 24.70 3.24 -7.41
CA GLY A 645 24.13 3.41 -8.74
C GLY A 645 24.50 2.29 -9.73
N ASP A 646 25.58 1.55 -9.47
CA ASP A 646 26.00 0.40 -10.29
C ASP A 646 25.00 -0.78 -10.20
N MET A 647 24.29 -0.88 -9.07
CA MET A 647 23.26 -1.89 -8.85
C MET A 647 21.96 -1.54 -9.57
N ALA A 648 21.37 -2.52 -10.27
CA ALA A 648 20.07 -2.35 -10.93
C ALA A 648 18.97 -1.92 -9.94
N SER A 649 18.08 -1.02 -10.37
CA SER A 649 17.03 -0.46 -9.52
C SER A 649 16.06 -1.52 -8.99
N ASP A 650 15.89 -2.63 -9.70
CA ASP A 650 15.00 -3.75 -9.32
C ASP A 650 15.71 -4.88 -8.56
N ALA A 651 17.03 -4.78 -8.32
CA ALA A 651 17.81 -5.80 -7.62
C ALA A 651 17.40 -5.96 -6.14
N THR A 652 16.85 -4.91 -5.53
CA THR A 652 16.33 -4.92 -4.15
C THR A 652 15.05 -4.10 -4.04
N ALA A 653 14.33 -4.19 -2.92
CA ALA A 653 13.16 -3.34 -2.67
C ALA A 653 13.47 -1.83 -2.65
N PHE A 654 14.73 -1.47 -2.41
CA PHE A 654 15.19 -0.08 -2.51
C PHE A 654 15.35 0.33 -3.99
N GLY A 655 14.28 0.91 -4.56
CA GLY A 655 14.23 1.24 -5.99
C GLY A 655 14.85 2.59 -6.40
N CYS A 656 14.95 3.55 -5.48
CA CYS A 656 15.44 4.89 -5.77
C CYS A 656 16.98 4.96 -5.71
N ARG A 657 17.68 4.49 -6.75
CA ARG A 657 19.17 4.46 -6.80
C ARG A 657 19.80 5.59 -7.61
N ASP A 658 19.01 6.25 -8.45
CA ASP A 658 19.48 7.28 -9.38
C ASP A 658 19.42 8.68 -8.74
N TRP A 659 20.42 9.01 -7.93
CA TRP A 659 20.54 10.31 -7.26
C TRP A 659 22.01 10.69 -6.97
N ASP A 660 22.27 11.99 -6.93
CA ASP A 660 23.59 12.54 -6.61
C ASP A 660 23.74 12.77 -5.10
N PHE A 661 22.65 13.19 -4.44
CA PHE A 661 22.64 13.50 -3.01
C PHE A 661 21.38 13.00 -2.30
N ALA A 662 21.54 12.37 -1.14
CA ALA A 662 20.47 12.18 -0.18
C ALA A 662 20.39 13.41 0.73
N CYS A 663 19.39 14.26 0.51
CA CYS A 663 19.18 15.50 1.25
C CYS A 663 18.29 15.26 2.47
N VAL A 664 18.89 15.19 3.65
CA VAL A 664 18.21 15.09 4.95
C VAL A 664 17.89 16.49 5.46
N VAL A 665 16.60 16.83 5.44
CA VAL A 665 16.05 18.05 6.04
C VAL A 665 15.84 17.80 7.52
N THR A 666 16.55 18.52 8.41
CA THR A 666 16.47 18.28 9.85
C THR A 666 16.02 19.52 10.61
N GLY A 667 14.80 19.46 11.15
CA GLY A 667 14.29 20.44 12.10
C GLY A 667 14.81 20.11 13.50
N VAL A 668 15.39 21.09 14.19
CA VAL A 668 16.02 20.91 15.50
C VAL A 668 15.57 22.01 16.46
N TRP A 669 15.18 21.61 17.68
CA TRP A 669 14.76 22.52 18.74
C TRP A 669 15.37 22.11 20.10
N PRO A 670 15.43 23.04 21.08
CA PRO A 670 15.84 22.73 22.45
C PRO A 670 14.91 21.69 23.09
N ARG A 671 15.47 20.73 23.82
CA ARG A 671 14.69 19.60 24.37
C ARG A 671 13.66 20.01 25.42
N ASP A 672 13.95 21.04 26.19
CA ASP A 672 13.02 21.65 27.15
C ASP A 672 11.78 22.27 26.47
N GLN A 673 11.81 22.40 25.13
CA GLN A 673 10.69 22.87 24.31
C GLN A 673 9.95 21.72 23.59
N ASP A 674 10.16 20.45 23.96
CA ASP A 674 9.36 19.32 23.46
C ASP A 674 7.86 19.56 23.71
N GLY A 675 7.03 19.31 22.70
CA GLY A 675 5.57 19.52 22.79
C GLY A 675 5.10 20.98 22.75
N THR A 676 6.01 21.94 22.57
CA THR A 676 5.67 23.37 22.45
C THR A 676 5.47 23.81 20.99
N LYS A 677 5.11 25.09 20.78
CA LYS A 677 5.00 25.71 19.45
C LYS A 677 6.31 25.61 18.65
N ALA A 678 7.48 25.75 19.28
CA ALA A 678 8.76 25.67 18.58
C ALA A 678 9.01 24.29 17.95
N ALA A 679 8.65 23.22 18.66
CA ALA A 679 8.70 21.86 18.13
C ALA A 679 7.75 21.66 16.95
N ALA A 680 6.52 22.19 17.05
CA ALA A 680 5.52 22.13 15.98
C ALA A 680 5.96 22.90 14.73
N ASP A 681 6.49 24.11 14.90
CA ASP A 681 6.98 24.96 13.81
C ASP A 681 8.20 24.30 13.11
N ALA A 682 9.10 23.63 13.86
CA ALA A 682 10.20 22.85 13.30
C ALA A 682 9.73 21.63 12.49
N VAL A 683 8.74 20.87 12.99
CA VAL A 683 8.15 19.74 12.25
C VAL A 683 7.45 20.22 10.97
N GLN A 684 6.69 21.32 11.05
CA GLN A 684 6.01 21.88 9.89
C GLN A 684 7.00 22.38 8.83
N TRP A 685 8.06 23.08 9.26
CA TRP A 685 9.14 23.51 8.37
C TRP A 685 9.77 22.34 7.59
N VAL A 686 10.03 21.19 8.25
CA VAL A 686 10.53 19.99 7.55
C VAL A 686 9.58 19.53 6.45
N TYR A 687 8.27 19.48 6.73
CA TYR A 687 7.27 19.08 5.73
C TYR A 687 7.14 20.09 4.58
N ASP A 688 7.24 21.39 4.87
CA ASP A 688 7.13 22.44 3.84
C ASP A 688 8.34 22.41 2.90
N VAL A 689 9.55 22.26 3.45
CA VAL A 689 10.77 22.09 2.65
C VAL A 689 10.73 20.78 1.86
N ALA A 690 10.30 19.67 2.48
CA ALA A 690 10.13 18.40 1.79
C ALA A 690 9.13 18.49 0.62
N ARG A 691 8.00 19.18 0.82
CA ARG A 691 6.99 19.41 -0.22
C ARG A 691 7.53 20.25 -1.38
N ALA A 692 8.35 21.26 -1.08
CA ALA A 692 8.98 22.10 -2.10
C ALA A 692 10.06 21.34 -2.91
N LEU A 693 10.81 20.45 -2.26
CA LEU A 693 11.85 19.64 -2.91
C LEU A 693 11.30 18.41 -3.65
N LEU A 694 10.13 17.88 -3.26
CA LEU A 694 9.60 16.64 -3.81
C LEU A 694 9.48 16.63 -5.35
N PRO A 695 8.95 17.67 -6.03
CA PRO A 695 8.89 17.72 -7.50
C PRO A 695 10.26 17.76 -8.19
N LEU A 696 11.31 18.17 -7.46
CA LEU A 696 12.69 18.26 -7.94
C LEU A 696 13.53 17.02 -7.56
N SER A 697 12.93 16.08 -6.84
CA SER A 697 13.58 14.88 -6.32
C SER A 697 13.34 13.66 -7.22
N THR A 698 14.22 12.67 -7.14
CA THR A 698 14.02 11.35 -7.77
C THR A 698 13.34 10.34 -6.85
N GLY A 699 13.05 10.74 -5.60
CA GLY A 699 12.33 9.94 -4.62
C GLY A 699 12.55 10.42 -3.18
N ALA A 700 11.99 9.68 -2.23
CA ALA A 700 12.13 9.94 -0.80
C ALA A 700 12.64 8.71 -0.05
N TYR A 701 13.32 8.90 1.07
CA TYR A 701 13.88 7.78 1.83
C TYR A 701 12.85 7.13 2.75
N SER A 702 12.51 5.85 2.50
CA SER A 702 11.47 5.14 3.25
C SER A 702 11.73 5.01 4.76
N ALA A 703 12.99 5.04 5.20
CA ALA A 703 13.35 4.84 6.61
C ALA A 703 12.86 5.98 7.54
N ASP A 704 12.61 7.17 6.97
CA ASP A 704 12.10 8.33 7.73
C ASP A 704 10.57 8.44 7.69
N LEU A 705 9.88 7.57 6.94
CA LEU A 705 8.44 7.67 6.68
C LEU A 705 7.65 6.69 7.56
N GLY A 706 6.47 7.11 8.01
CA GLY A 706 5.56 6.29 8.81
C GLY A 706 4.09 6.52 8.44
N PRO A 707 3.14 6.08 9.28
CA PRO A 707 1.70 6.12 9.00
C PRO A 707 1.08 7.51 9.17
N ASP A 708 1.90 8.56 9.33
CA ASP A 708 1.44 9.94 9.34
C ASP A 708 0.88 10.30 7.96
N PRO A 709 -0.36 10.83 7.83
CA PRO A 709 -0.93 11.17 6.53
C PRO A 709 -0.08 12.16 5.72
N ARG A 710 0.72 13.00 6.38
CA ARG A 710 1.63 13.94 5.70
C ARG A 710 2.76 13.23 4.98
N ASP A 711 3.09 11.98 5.35
CA ASP A 711 4.08 11.16 4.67
C ASP A 711 3.54 10.48 3.41
N VAL A 712 2.22 10.44 3.18
CA VAL A 712 1.61 9.70 2.05
C VAL A 712 2.19 10.11 0.69
N GLY A 713 2.33 11.43 0.46
CA GLY A 713 2.93 11.93 -0.78
C GLY A 713 4.40 11.55 -0.96
N LEU A 714 5.18 11.54 0.13
CA LEU A 714 6.58 11.12 0.12
C LEU A 714 6.69 9.60 -0.10
N ALA A 715 5.90 8.82 0.64
CA ALA A 715 5.87 7.36 0.59
C ALA A 715 5.49 6.83 -0.79
N ALA A 716 4.63 7.55 -1.51
CA ALA A 716 4.28 7.25 -2.89
C ALA A 716 5.51 7.23 -3.85
N THR A 717 6.59 7.94 -3.50
CA THR A 717 7.83 8.03 -4.29
C THR A 717 8.99 7.23 -3.68
N ALA A 718 8.80 6.57 -2.53
CA ALA A 718 9.91 6.03 -1.75
C ALA A 718 10.53 4.75 -2.32
N PHE A 719 9.79 4.02 -3.15
CA PHE A 719 10.20 2.73 -3.71
C PHE A 719 10.40 2.74 -5.22
N GLY A 720 10.29 3.91 -5.88
CA GLY A 720 10.41 4.04 -7.33
C GLY A 720 9.50 3.08 -8.11
N SER A 721 10.05 2.44 -9.13
CA SER A 721 9.37 1.42 -9.96
C SER A 721 8.97 0.16 -9.19
N ASN A 722 9.56 -0.10 -8.03
CA ASN A 722 9.38 -1.35 -7.27
C ASN A 722 8.12 -1.34 -6.39
N ARG A 723 7.50 -0.17 -6.22
CA ARG A 723 6.30 0.03 -5.39
C ARG A 723 5.19 -1.00 -5.67
N PRO A 724 4.83 -1.34 -6.91
CA PRO A 724 3.71 -2.27 -7.12
C PRO A 724 4.04 -3.73 -6.81
N ARG A 725 5.31 -4.14 -6.95
CA ARG A 725 5.76 -5.45 -6.46
C ARG A 725 5.64 -5.51 -4.94
N LEU A 726 6.04 -4.45 -4.23
CA LEU A 726 5.88 -4.36 -2.78
C LEU A 726 4.41 -4.36 -2.33
N ALA A 727 3.52 -3.68 -3.05
CA ALA A 727 2.10 -3.67 -2.74
C ALA A 727 1.45 -5.06 -2.88
N ARG A 728 1.81 -5.83 -3.92
CA ARG A 728 1.44 -7.25 -4.04
C ARG A 728 1.97 -8.09 -2.89
N LEU A 729 3.27 -7.97 -2.60
CA LEU A 729 3.87 -8.73 -1.51
C LEU A 729 3.25 -8.37 -0.16
N LYS A 730 2.81 -7.12 0.04
CA LYS A 730 2.13 -6.68 1.27
C LYS A 730 0.78 -7.36 1.39
N HIS A 731 0.04 -7.47 0.28
CA HIS A 731 -1.23 -8.19 0.25
C HIS A 731 -1.06 -9.69 0.57
N ASN A 732 0.02 -10.32 0.09
CA ASN A 732 0.22 -11.75 0.26
C ASN A 732 0.88 -12.11 1.61
N LEU A 733 1.88 -11.34 2.05
CA LEU A 733 2.70 -11.63 3.25
C LEU A 733 2.18 -10.97 4.52
N ASP A 734 1.35 -9.92 4.41
CA ASP A 734 0.67 -9.28 5.53
C ASP A 734 -0.80 -8.92 5.17
N PRO A 735 -1.63 -9.91 4.81
CA PRO A 735 -3.01 -9.69 4.35
C PRO A 735 -3.90 -9.00 5.41
N HIS A 736 -3.57 -9.20 6.68
CA HIS A 736 -4.27 -8.63 7.82
C HIS A 736 -3.71 -7.27 8.26
N ASN A 737 -2.66 -6.77 7.60
CA ASN A 737 -2.00 -5.50 7.86
C ASN A 737 -1.54 -5.34 9.33
N LEU A 738 -0.99 -6.42 9.92
CA LEU A 738 -0.43 -6.45 11.28
C LEU A 738 0.69 -5.41 11.44
N LEU A 739 1.52 -5.23 10.40
CA LEU A 739 2.61 -4.27 10.38
C LEU A 739 2.19 -3.01 9.62
N GLY A 740 1.01 -2.47 9.94
CA GLY A 740 0.42 -1.29 9.30
C GLY A 740 1.06 0.06 9.66
N TYR A 741 2.05 0.05 10.56
CA TYR A 741 2.72 1.24 11.09
C TYR A 741 4.13 1.47 10.53
N ALA A 742 4.60 0.58 9.65
CA ALA A 742 5.84 0.77 8.91
C ALA A 742 5.67 1.88 7.84
N CYS A 743 6.71 2.13 7.04
CA CYS A 743 6.62 3.02 5.89
C CYS A 743 5.42 2.63 5.02
N PRO A 744 4.46 3.53 4.77
CA PRO A 744 3.24 3.20 4.05
C PRO A 744 3.57 2.69 2.65
N ILE A 745 3.08 1.50 2.35
CA ILE A 745 2.99 1.01 0.98
C ILE A 745 1.56 1.30 0.56
N PRO A 746 1.31 2.26 -0.35
CA PRO A 746 -0.04 2.55 -0.81
C PRO A 746 -0.74 1.25 -1.20
N LYS A 747 -1.95 1.05 -0.68
CA LYS A 747 -2.77 -0.10 -1.09
C LYS A 747 -2.89 -0.06 -2.60
N MET A 748 -2.83 -1.24 -3.20
CA MET A 748 -3.19 -1.46 -4.60
C MET A 748 -4.48 -0.66 -4.88
N PRO A 749 -4.46 0.35 -5.77
CA PRO A 749 -5.72 0.78 -6.37
C PRO A 749 -6.42 -0.45 -6.96
N MET A 750 -7.74 -0.43 -7.08
CA MET A 750 -8.44 -1.58 -7.66
C MET A 750 -7.80 -1.93 -9.02
N GLU A 751 -7.49 -3.20 -9.23
CA GLU A 751 -7.01 -3.66 -10.54
C GLU A 751 -7.97 -3.18 -11.63
N PRO A 752 -7.51 -2.89 -12.86
CA PRO A 752 -8.40 -2.49 -13.94
C PRO A 752 -9.55 -3.48 -14.03
N LYS A 753 -10.79 -3.00 -14.06
CA LYS A 753 -11.98 -3.87 -14.10
C LYS A 753 -11.94 -4.76 -15.35
N LEU A 754 -11.38 -4.26 -16.44
CA LEU A 754 -11.21 -4.95 -17.72
C LEU A 754 -9.79 -4.75 -18.27
N ILE A 755 -9.14 -5.85 -18.63
CA ILE A 755 -7.86 -5.87 -19.33
C ILE A 755 -8.07 -6.53 -20.69
N ILE A 756 -7.74 -5.83 -21.76
CA ILE A 756 -7.94 -6.27 -23.14
C ILE A 756 -6.57 -6.48 -23.77
N ILE A 757 -6.22 -7.75 -24.02
CA ILE A 757 -5.02 -8.13 -24.74
C ILE A 757 -5.31 -8.11 -26.23
N ILE A 758 -4.52 -7.37 -27.00
CA ILE A 758 -4.71 -7.19 -28.44
C ILE A 758 -3.60 -7.92 -29.19
N THR A 759 -3.97 -9.05 -29.79
CA THR A 759 -3.08 -9.91 -30.58
C THR A 759 -3.37 -9.79 -32.07
N GLY A 760 -2.54 -10.39 -32.92
CA GLY A 760 -2.70 -10.31 -34.38
C GLY A 760 -1.38 -10.39 -35.15
N GLY A 761 -1.46 -10.55 -36.46
CA GLY A 761 -0.29 -10.63 -37.34
C GLY A 761 0.38 -9.28 -37.61
N HIS A 762 1.58 -9.29 -38.20
CA HIS A 762 2.27 -8.08 -38.63
C HIS A 762 1.45 -7.33 -39.71
N GLY A 763 1.27 -6.01 -39.58
CA GLY A 763 0.44 -5.21 -40.49
C GLY A 763 -1.08 -5.29 -40.26
N ALA A 764 -1.57 -6.02 -39.25
CA ALA A 764 -3.00 -6.15 -38.96
C ALA A 764 -3.65 -4.88 -38.37
N GLY A 765 -2.86 -3.91 -37.87
CA GLY A 765 -3.37 -2.65 -37.32
C GLY A 765 -3.74 -2.69 -35.83
N LYS A 766 -3.10 -3.55 -35.03
CA LYS A 766 -3.37 -3.71 -33.59
C LYS A 766 -3.31 -2.41 -32.79
N ASP A 767 -2.21 -1.67 -32.91
CA ASP A 767 -2.00 -0.41 -32.16
C ASP A 767 -3.04 0.64 -32.59
N TYR A 768 -3.36 0.71 -33.89
CA TYR A 768 -4.43 1.56 -34.43
C TYR A 768 -5.80 1.23 -33.84
N CYS A 769 -6.18 -0.05 -33.77
CA CYS A 769 -7.45 -0.47 -33.15
C CYS A 769 -7.48 -0.13 -31.65
N ALA A 770 -6.36 -0.31 -30.93
CA ALA A 770 -6.26 0.00 -29.51
C ALA A 770 -6.56 1.48 -29.22
N ASP A 771 -5.99 2.39 -29.99
CA ASP A 771 -6.19 3.83 -29.83
C ASP A 771 -7.66 4.25 -30.08
N ILE A 772 -8.31 3.61 -31.08
CA ILE A 772 -9.73 3.84 -31.36
C ILE A 772 -10.61 3.34 -30.20
N TRP A 773 -10.31 2.15 -29.68
CA TRP A 773 -11.10 1.56 -28.59
C TRP A 773 -10.98 2.36 -27.30
N VAL A 774 -9.79 2.88 -26.96
CA VAL A 774 -9.62 3.84 -25.85
C VAL A 774 -10.47 5.09 -26.05
N SER A 775 -10.50 5.63 -27.27
CA SER A 775 -11.34 6.78 -27.59
C SER A 775 -12.83 6.48 -27.38
N ALA A 776 -13.28 5.26 -27.72
CA ALA A 776 -14.65 4.82 -27.51
C ALA A 776 -15.03 4.72 -26.02
N PHE A 777 -14.15 4.19 -25.16
CA PHE A 777 -14.38 4.16 -23.71
C PHE A 777 -14.41 5.56 -23.09
N THR A 778 -13.49 6.43 -23.53
CA THR A 778 -13.36 7.80 -23.02
C THR A 778 -14.58 8.66 -23.38
N ALA A 779 -15.17 8.45 -24.57
CA ALA A 779 -16.37 9.16 -25.02
C ALA A 779 -17.62 8.89 -24.14
N CYS A 780 -17.66 7.77 -23.42
CA CYS A 780 -18.76 7.45 -22.51
C CYS A 780 -18.67 8.18 -21.14
N ASN A 781 -17.67 9.03 -20.89
CA ASN A 781 -17.41 9.81 -19.66
C ASN A 781 -17.46 9.04 -18.32
N THR A 782 -17.49 7.71 -18.36
CA THR A 782 -17.72 6.85 -17.18
C THR A 782 -16.46 6.06 -16.78
N TYR A 783 -15.55 5.81 -17.72
CA TYR A 783 -14.41 4.91 -17.52
C TYR A 783 -13.08 5.56 -17.95
N LYS A 784 -12.05 5.43 -17.11
CA LYS A 784 -10.67 5.80 -17.49
C LYS A 784 -10.04 4.65 -18.26
N SER A 785 -9.39 4.94 -19.39
CA SER A 785 -8.77 3.90 -20.22
C SER A 785 -7.40 4.30 -20.76
N ARG A 786 -6.54 3.31 -21.04
CA ARG A 786 -5.16 3.54 -21.53
C ARG A 786 -4.65 2.38 -22.40
N VAL A 787 -3.85 2.70 -23.42
CA VAL A 787 -3.09 1.72 -24.22
C VAL A 787 -1.65 1.64 -23.71
N VAL A 788 -1.12 0.42 -23.58
CA VAL A 788 0.29 0.16 -23.26
C VAL A 788 0.82 -0.98 -24.13
N SER A 789 2.07 -0.89 -24.60
CA SER A 789 2.72 -1.99 -25.30
C SER A 789 3.60 -2.82 -24.35
N ILE A 790 3.40 -4.15 -24.31
CA ILE A 790 4.23 -5.02 -23.47
C ILE A 790 5.70 -5.06 -23.86
N SER A 791 5.95 -4.82 -25.14
CA SER A 791 7.31 -4.78 -25.67
C SER A 791 8.14 -3.60 -25.18
N ASP A 792 7.55 -2.56 -24.57
CA ASP A 792 8.28 -1.34 -24.19
C ASP A 792 9.36 -1.58 -23.12
N ALA A 793 9.17 -2.52 -22.22
CA ALA A 793 10.21 -2.91 -21.25
C ALA A 793 11.44 -3.50 -21.98
N THR A 794 11.20 -4.49 -22.83
CA THR A 794 12.25 -5.13 -23.64
C THR A 794 12.94 -4.15 -24.57
N LYS A 795 12.22 -3.18 -25.15
CA LYS A 795 12.80 -2.13 -25.99
C LYS A 795 13.82 -1.27 -25.22
N ARG A 796 13.54 -0.94 -23.95
CA ARG A 796 14.47 -0.18 -23.09
C ARG A 796 15.73 -0.97 -22.78
N GLU A 797 15.57 -2.24 -22.40
CA GLU A 797 16.70 -3.13 -22.12
C GLU A 797 17.55 -3.36 -23.37
N TYR A 798 16.92 -3.60 -24.52
CA TYR A 798 17.60 -3.75 -25.81
C TYR A 798 18.34 -2.46 -26.20
N ALA A 799 17.71 -1.29 -26.05
CA ALA A 799 18.35 -0.01 -26.35
C ALA A 799 19.60 0.21 -25.50
N ALA A 800 19.54 -0.11 -24.20
CA ALA A 800 20.68 -0.03 -23.31
C ALA A 800 21.80 -1.02 -23.67
N ALA A 801 21.44 -2.26 -24.04
CA ALA A 801 22.41 -3.31 -24.36
C ALA A 801 23.05 -3.14 -25.76
N ALA A 802 22.26 -2.71 -26.76
CA ALA A 802 22.69 -2.59 -28.15
C ALA A 802 23.14 -1.17 -28.54
N GLY A 803 22.99 -0.19 -27.65
CA GLY A 803 23.25 1.23 -27.96
C GLY A 803 22.27 1.83 -28.96
N ALA A 804 21.06 1.27 -29.09
CA ALA A 804 20.03 1.77 -30.00
C ALA A 804 19.31 2.99 -29.41
N ASP A 805 18.77 3.87 -30.27
CA ASP A 805 18.03 5.06 -29.84
C ASP A 805 16.64 4.67 -29.32
N LEU A 806 16.43 4.78 -28.01
CA LEU A 806 15.17 4.40 -27.37
C LEU A 806 13.96 5.22 -27.85
N GLU A 807 14.11 6.53 -28.02
CA GLU A 807 13.01 7.42 -28.42
C GLU A 807 12.53 7.06 -29.83
N ARG A 808 13.48 6.81 -30.74
CA ARG A 808 13.16 6.33 -32.09
C ARG A 808 12.57 4.92 -32.04
N LEU A 809 13.09 4.03 -31.20
CA LEU A 809 12.60 2.65 -31.12
C LEU A 809 11.16 2.56 -30.55
N LEU A 810 10.73 3.57 -29.79
CA LEU A 810 9.36 3.71 -29.28
C LEU A 810 8.41 4.39 -30.29
N LYS A 811 8.87 5.43 -31.03
CA LYS A 811 7.99 6.31 -31.82
C LYS A 811 8.12 6.16 -33.35
N ASP A 812 9.31 5.82 -33.85
CA ASP A 812 9.61 5.71 -35.28
C ASP A 812 9.33 4.28 -35.76
N ARG A 813 8.29 4.14 -36.59
CA ARG A 813 7.84 2.84 -37.11
C ARG A 813 8.91 2.18 -37.98
N ALA A 814 9.57 2.93 -38.86
CA ALA A 814 10.58 2.38 -39.78
C ALA A 814 11.81 1.89 -39.00
N TYR A 815 12.27 2.69 -38.04
CA TYR A 815 13.39 2.33 -37.16
C TYR A 815 13.07 1.09 -36.30
N LYS A 816 11.85 1.00 -35.77
CA LYS A 816 11.39 -0.19 -35.04
C LYS A 816 11.39 -1.45 -35.90
N GLU A 817 10.97 -1.35 -37.18
CA GLU A 817 11.00 -2.50 -38.09
C GLU A 817 12.43 -2.96 -38.40
N GLN A 818 13.36 -2.03 -38.61
CA GLN A 818 14.77 -2.33 -38.82
C GLN A 818 15.37 -3.16 -37.67
N HIS A 819 15.02 -2.82 -36.42
CA HIS A 819 15.52 -3.49 -35.22
C HIS A 819 14.70 -4.72 -34.78
N ARG A 820 13.57 -5.02 -35.43
CA ARG A 820 12.64 -6.07 -34.99
C ARG A 820 13.28 -7.48 -34.88
N PRO A 821 14.09 -7.97 -35.84
CA PRO A 821 14.72 -9.28 -35.72
C PRO A 821 15.67 -9.38 -34.53
N ALA A 822 16.51 -8.36 -34.32
CA ALA A 822 17.45 -8.30 -33.22
C ALA A 822 16.74 -8.19 -31.86
N LEU A 823 15.67 -7.41 -31.79
CA LEU A 823 14.86 -7.28 -30.58
C LEU A 823 14.15 -8.59 -30.22
N THR A 824 13.75 -9.38 -31.23
CA THR A 824 13.17 -10.71 -31.01
C THR A 824 14.19 -11.69 -30.46
N ALA A 825 15.37 -11.78 -31.08
CA ALA A 825 16.45 -12.62 -30.58
C ALA A 825 16.88 -12.22 -29.15
N PHE A 826 16.94 -10.92 -28.86
CA PHE A 826 17.24 -10.40 -27.53
C PHE A 826 16.18 -10.85 -26.49
N PHE A 827 14.90 -10.72 -26.82
CA PHE A 827 13.82 -11.17 -25.94
C PHE A 827 13.90 -12.67 -25.66
N GLU A 828 14.10 -13.49 -26.70
CA GLU A 828 14.20 -14.95 -26.55
C GLU A 828 15.39 -15.35 -25.67
N SER A 829 16.54 -14.68 -25.85
CA SER A 829 17.71 -14.87 -24.98
C SER A 829 17.42 -14.48 -23.53
N GLN A 830 16.66 -13.42 -23.29
CA GLN A 830 16.27 -13.01 -21.94
C GLN A 830 15.29 -14.01 -21.31
N VAL A 831 14.33 -14.54 -22.06
CA VAL A 831 13.38 -15.56 -21.58
C VAL A 831 14.10 -16.86 -21.21
N GLN A 832 15.13 -17.27 -21.95
CA GLN A 832 15.95 -18.43 -21.59
C GLN A 832 16.63 -18.28 -20.22
N GLN A 833 17.06 -17.07 -19.89
CA GLN A 833 17.70 -16.76 -18.60
C GLN A 833 16.66 -16.49 -17.48
N ARG A 834 15.52 -15.91 -17.85
CA ARG A 834 14.41 -15.52 -16.96
C ARG A 834 13.09 -16.09 -17.49
N PRO A 835 12.77 -17.37 -17.20
CA PRO A 835 11.57 -18.02 -17.75
C PRO A 835 10.25 -17.31 -17.43
N ARG A 836 10.19 -16.55 -16.31
CA ARG A 836 9.00 -15.78 -15.88
C ARG A 836 8.94 -14.34 -16.42
N LEU A 837 9.87 -13.93 -17.27
CA LEU A 837 9.93 -12.56 -17.81
C LEU A 837 8.61 -12.08 -18.46
N PRO A 838 7.84 -12.90 -19.21
CA PRO A 838 6.57 -12.47 -19.78
C PRO A 838 5.51 -12.13 -18.70
N GLU A 839 5.41 -12.95 -17.66
CA GLU A 839 4.52 -12.72 -16.52
C GLU A 839 4.92 -11.44 -15.77
N GLU A 840 6.23 -11.23 -15.57
CA GLU A 840 6.77 -10.03 -14.95
C GLU A 840 6.45 -8.77 -15.74
N HIS A 841 6.64 -8.78 -17.06
CA HIS A 841 6.31 -7.65 -17.95
C HIS A 841 4.82 -7.35 -17.95
N PHE A 842 3.96 -8.37 -18.04
CA PHE A 842 2.51 -8.21 -18.00
C PHE A 842 2.08 -7.55 -16.70
N LEU A 843 2.54 -8.10 -15.57
CA LEU A 843 2.24 -7.58 -14.25
C LEU A 843 2.72 -6.14 -14.10
N ASN A 844 3.96 -5.83 -14.48
CA ASN A 844 4.50 -4.47 -14.39
C ASN A 844 3.64 -3.44 -15.15
N ILE A 845 3.05 -3.83 -16.28
CA ILE A 845 2.18 -2.95 -17.07
C ILE A 845 0.83 -2.75 -16.43
N VAL A 846 0.18 -3.84 -16.02
CA VAL A 846 -1.08 -3.77 -15.26
C VAL A 846 -0.91 -2.85 -14.05
N TYR A 847 0.22 -2.96 -13.37
CA TYR A 847 0.52 -2.17 -12.20
C TYR A 847 1.00 -0.74 -12.46
N SER A 848 1.54 -0.46 -13.63
CA SER A 848 1.76 0.92 -14.06
C SER A 848 0.46 1.64 -14.41
N ALA A 849 -0.65 0.90 -14.56
CA ALA A 849 -1.94 1.37 -15.06
C ALA A 849 -3.06 1.29 -14.00
N MET A 850 -2.72 1.25 -12.72
CA MET A 850 -3.73 1.03 -11.66
C MET A 850 -4.71 2.19 -11.46
N ASP A 851 -4.51 3.31 -12.14
CA ASP A 851 -5.39 4.47 -12.14
C ASP A 851 -6.50 4.41 -13.21
N VAL A 852 -6.61 3.31 -13.98
CA VAL A 852 -7.57 3.15 -15.08
C VAL A 852 -8.57 2.00 -14.84
N ASP A 853 -9.79 2.16 -15.35
CA ASP A 853 -10.81 1.11 -15.33
C ASP A 853 -10.60 0.06 -16.43
N VAL A 854 -10.05 0.49 -17.59
CA VAL A 854 -9.84 -0.36 -18.78
C VAL A 854 -8.42 -0.23 -19.30
N LEU A 855 -7.68 -1.34 -19.35
CA LEU A 855 -6.30 -1.39 -19.85
C LEU A 855 -6.23 -2.18 -21.15
N LEU A 856 -5.70 -1.56 -22.21
CA LEU A 856 -5.49 -2.22 -23.50
C LEU A 856 -3.99 -2.52 -23.65
N VAL A 857 -3.64 -3.80 -23.82
CA VAL A 857 -2.26 -4.27 -23.91
C VAL A 857 -1.96 -4.76 -25.31
N THR A 858 -1.00 -4.14 -25.99
CA THR A 858 -0.55 -4.57 -27.33
C THR A 858 0.84 -5.20 -27.29
N GLY A 859 1.22 -5.88 -28.38
CA GLY A 859 2.57 -6.41 -28.55
C GLY A 859 2.84 -7.73 -27.82
N MET A 860 1.79 -8.41 -27.32
CA MET A 860 1.88 -9.75 -26.75
C MET A 860 2.39 -10.76 -27.76
N ARG A 861 3.21 -11.70 -27.28
CA ARG A 861 3.81 -12.77 -28.08
C ARG A 861 3.37 -14.18 -27.66
N ASP A 862 2.78 -14.31 -26.48
CA ASP A 862 2.21 -15.57 -25.99
C ASP A 862 1.05 -16.06 -26.86
N GLU A 863 0.97 -17.37 -27.06
CA GLU A 863 -0.03 -17.99 -27.95
C GLU A 863 -1.46 -18.01 -27.38
N ALA A 864 -1.60 -18.12 -26.05
CA ALA A 864 -2.90 -18.13 -25.35
C ALA A 864 -2.85 -17.27 -24.07
N PRO A 865 -2.73 -15.95 -24.22
CA PRO A 865 -2.43 -15.04 -23.11
C PRO A 865 -3.47 -15.08 -21.99
N VAL A 866 -4.75 -15.31 -22.28
CA VAL A 866 -5.79 -15.39 -21.24
C VAL A 866 -5.62 -16.63 -20.37
N ALA A 867 -5.30 -17.77 -20.97
CA ALA A 867 -5.08 -19.01 -20.21
C ALA A 867 -3.83 -18.91 -19.33
N VAL A 868 -2.78 -18.24 -19.82
CA VAL A 868 -1.50 -18.11 -19.12
C VAL A 868 -1.53 -17.02 -18.04
N LEU A 869 -2.18 -15.88 -18.28
CA LEU A 869 -2.00 -14.68 -17.45
C LEU A 869 -3.20 -14.34 -16.55
N SER A 870 -4.38 -14.90 -16.79
CA SER A 870 -5.59 -14.55 -16.02
C SER A 870 -5.46 -14.80 -14.52
N HIS A 871 -4.72 -15.85 -14.13
CA HIS A 871 -4.47 -16.18 -12.72
C HIS A 871 -3.64 -15.13 -11.97
N LEU A 872 -2.89 -14.30 -12.70
CA LEU A 872 -2.05 -13.23 -12.13
C LEU A 872 -2.85 -11.97 -11.78
N VAL A 873 -4.05 -11.82 -12.35
CA VAL A 873 -4.96 -10.68 -12.16
C VAL A 873 -6.37 -11.16 -11.85
N PRO A 874 -6.55 -11.96 -10.78
CA PRO A 874 -7.80 -12.70 -10.57
C PRO A 874 -8.96 -11.77 -10.15
N GLY A 875 -8.69 -10.50 -9.81
CA GLY A 875 -9.70 -9.46 -9.59
C GLY A 875 -10.14 -8.73 -10.86
N SER A 876 -9.46 -8.94 -11.99
CA SER A 876 -9.74 -8.29 -13.28
C SER A 876 -10.32 -9.27 -14.29
N ARG A 877 -11.23 -8.79 -15.14
CA ARG A 877 -11.61 -9.56 -16.33
C ARG A 877 -10.51 -9.42 -17.39
N LEU A 878 -9.84 -10.51 -17.72
CA LEU A 878 -8.87 -10.56 -18.82
C LEU A 878 -9.50 -11.16 -20.08
N ILE A 879 -9.42 -10.46 -21.21
CA ILE A 879 -9.88 -10.95 -22.52
C ILE A 879 -8.82 -10.76 -23.59
N GLU A 880 -8.89 -11.58 -24.63
CA GLU A 880 -8.11 -11.40 -25.86
C GLU A 880 -9.00 -11.00 -27.04
N VAL A 881 -8.58 -9.95 -27.75
CA VAL A 881 -9.11 -9.57 -29.06
C VAL A 881 -8.01 -9.75 -30.11
N ARG A 882 -8.22 -10.70 -31.02
CA ARG A 882 -7.30 -10.93 -32.13
C ARG A 882 -7.68 -10.09 -33.34
N VAL A 883 -6.84 -9.13 -33.69
CA VAL A 883 -7.01 -8.29 -34.88
C VAL A 883 -6.41 -9.02 -36.09
N GLN A 884 -7.23 -9.24 -37.11
CA GLN A 884 -6.83 -9.87 -38.36
C GLN A 884 -7.07 -8.91 -39.54
N ALA A 885 -6.35 -9.14 -40.63
CA ALA A 885 -6.54 -8.43 -41.89
C ALA A 885 -6.06 -9.35 -43.03
N THR A 886 -6.68 -9.23 -44.20
CA THR A 886 -6.30 -9.96 -45.41
C THR A 886 -4.82 -9.73 -45.76
N ARG A 887 -4.23 -10.67 -46.50
CA ARG A 887 -2.83 -10.58 -46.93
C ARG A 887 -2.58 -9.30 -47.74
N GLU A 888 -3.51 -8.94 -48.63
CA GLU A 888 -3.46 -7.72 -49.45
C GLU A 888 -3.42 -6.46 -48.57
N THR A 889 -4.36 -6.32 -47.63
CA THR A 889 -4.39 -5.20 -46.67
C THR A 889 -3.11 -5.14 -45.84
N ARG A 890 -2.59 -6.29 -45.39
CA ARG A 890 -1.33 -6.36 -44.64
C ARG A 890 -0.14 -5.91 -45.49
N LEU A 891 -0.05 -6.31 -46.76
CA LEU A 891 1.01 -5.92 -47.68
C LEU A 891 0.98 -4.42 -47.98
N VAL A 892 -0.19 -3.85 -48.29
CA VAL A 892 -0.35 -2.40 -48.49
C VAL A 892 0.06 -1.61 -47.25
N ARG A 893 -0.29 -2.09 -46.05
CA ARG A 893 0.12 -1.46 -44.78
C ARG A 893 1.60 -1.68 -44.44
N ARG A 894 2.30 -2.59 -45.11
CA ARG A 894 3.71 -2.94 -44.90
C ARG A 894 4.66 -2.14 -45.81
N VAL A 895 4.22 -1.70 -47.00
CA VAL A 895 5.13 -1.14 -48.01
C VAL A 895 5.12 0.39 -48.04
N CYS A 896 6.18 0.96 -47.44
CA CYS A 896 7.06 1.94 -48.08
C CYS A 896 8.49 1.46 -47.79
N ASP A 897 8.98 0.47 -48.54
CA ASP A 897 10.40 0.32 -48.89
C ASP A 897 10.49 -0.71 -50.02
N ASP A 898 11.25 -0.34 -51.03
CA ASP A 898 11.39 -0.95 -52.36
C ASP A 898 12.41 -2.11 -52.34
N ASP A 899 12.35 -2.91 -53.41
CA ASP A 899 13.29 -3.95 -53.85
C ASP A 899 13.30 -5.33 -53.13
N GLY A 900 12.44 -6.22 -53.66
CA GLY A 900 12.86 -7.49 -54.26
C GLY A 900 13.42 -8.60 -53.37
N ASP A 901 12.55 -9.55 -52.94
CA ASP A 901 12.82 -11.00 -52.96
C ASP A 901 11.50 -11.77 -52.65
N ASP A 902 10.80 -12.21 -53.69
CA ASP A 902 9.44 -12.81 -53.64
C ASP A 902 9.39 -14.24 -53.05
N ASN A 903 10.42 -14.70 -52.31
CA ASN A 903 10.55 -16.12 -51.95
C ASN A 903 10.94 -16.43 -50.48
N LYS A 904 10.81 -15.48 -49.54
CA LYS A 904 11.07 -15.72 -48.10
C LYS A 904 9.87 -15.51 -47.16
N ASP A 905 8.66 -15.45 -47.71
CA ASP A 905 7.43 -15.20 -46.94
C ASP A 905 6.90 -16.43 -46.19
N SER A 906 7.51 -17.61 -46.33
CA SER A 906 7.02 -18.85 -45.69
C SER A 906 7.63 -19.14 -44.31
N ASN A 907 8.67 -18.41 -43.87
CA ASN A 907 9.40 -18.73 -42.62
C ASN A 907 9.42 -17.62 -41.56
N TYR A 908 8.87 -16.43 -41.84
CA TYR A 908 8.87 -15.28 -40.91
C TYR A 908 7.50 -14.93 -40.29
N ASP A 909 6.42 -15.60 -40.70
CA ASP A 909 5.22 -15.73 -39.87
C ASP A 909 5.44 -16.95 -38.97
N GLY A 910 6.06 -16.76 -37.80
CA GLY A 910 6.21 -17.81 -36.76
C GLY A 910 4.88 -18.35 -36.20
N PHE A 911 3.76 -18.07 -36.86
CA PHE A 911 2.50 -18.75 -36.69
C PHE A 911 2.38 -19.80 -37.81
N ASN A 912 2.94 -20.99 -37.57
CA ASN A 912 2.68 -22.15 -38.41
C ASN A 912 1.16 -22.34 -38.52
N SER A 913 0.63 -22.23 -39.74
CA SER A 913 -0.79 -22.35 -40.10
C SER A 913 -1.34 -23.78 -39.98
N THR A 914 -0.70 -24.66 -39.23
CA THR A 914 -1.15 -26.03 -38.96
C THR A 914 -1.47 -26.15 -37.47
N ALA A 915 -2.77 -26.13 -37.17
CA ALA A 915 -3.42 -26.26 -35.86
C ALA A 915 -3.25 -25.06 -34.90
N LEU A 916 -4.24 -24.15 -34.87
CA LEU A 916 -4.42 -23.26 -33.74
C LEU A 916 -4.93 -24.09 -32.55
N ASP A 917 -4.03 -24.49 -31.65
CA ASP A 917 -4.36 -25.18 -30.39
C ASP A 917 -5.15 -24.29 -29.40
N TYR A 918 -5.53 -23.06 -29.79
CA TYR A 918 -6.25 -22.11 -28.94
C TYR A 918 -7.13 -21.11 -29.71
N ARG A 919 -8.29 -20.74 -29.11
CA ARG A 919 -9.25 -19.77 -29.66
C ARG A 919 -9.37 -18.50 -28.80
N PRO A 920 -9.13 -17.28 -29.35
CA PRO A 920 -9.26 -16.02 -28.62
C PRO A 920 -10.72 -15.72 -28.25
N ASN A 921 -10.96 -14.82 -27.29
CA ASN A 921 -12.32 -14.43 -26.91
C ASN A 921 -13.07 -13.78 -28.08
N PHE A 922 -12.40 -12.88 -28.80
CA PHE A 922 -12.94 -12.19 -29.96
C PHE A 922 -11.93 -12.14 -31.12
N ILE A 923 -12.46 -12.08 -32.34
CA ILE A 923 -11.69 -11.83 -33.57
C ILE A 923 -12.29 -10.58 -34.21
N PHE A 924 -11.44 -9.63 -34.60
CA PHE A 924 -11.84 -8.41 -35.29
C PHE A 924 -11.13 -8.33 -36.64
N ASP A 925 -11.92 -8.32 -37.73
CA ASP A 925 -11.43 -8.21 -39.10
C ASP A 925 -11.28 -6.73 -39.47
N ASN A 926 -10.03 -6.29 -39.61
CA ASN A 926 -9.63 -4.91 -39.84
C ASN A 926 -9.27 -4.64 -41.31
N ASP A 927 -10.14 -5.05 -42.23
CA ASP A 927 -9.96 -4.86 -43.68
C ASP A 927 -10.60 -3.59 -44.22
N THR A 928 -11.59 -3.02 -43.53
CA THR A 928 -12.24 -1.77 -43.95
C THR A 928 -11.37 -0.56 -43.64
N THR A 929 -11.34 0.41 -44.57
CA THR A 929 -10.72 1.73 -44.33
C THR A 929 -11.59 2.58 -43.40
N GLY A 930 -10.98 3.27 -42.44
CA GLY A 930 -11.68 4.13 -41.47
C GLY A 930 -11.72 3.54 -40.05
N SER A 931 -12.28 4.30 -39.11
CA SER A 931 -12.33 3.96 -37.68
C SER A 931 -13.66 3.33 -37.24
N GLU A 932 -14.66 3.38 -38.11
CA GLU A 932 -16.08 3.19 -37.81
C GLU A 932 -16.39 1.73 -37.45
N ALA A 933 -15.80 0.77 -38.17
CA ALA A 933 -15.91 -0.65 -37.85
C ALA A 933 -15.29 -0.98 -36.48
N ALA A 934 -14.11 -0.42 -36.18
CA ALA A 934 -13.45 -0.61 -34.89
C ALA A 934 -14.23 0.04 -33.74
N LYS A 935 -14.81 1.23 -33.94
CA LYS A 935 -15.71 1.88 -32.96
C LYS A 935 -16.96 1.03 -32.71
N SER A 936 -17.60 0.55 -33.77
CA SER A 936 -18.80 -0.29 -33.67
C SER A 936 -18.52 -1.59 -32.92
N PHE A 937 -17.37 -2.23 -33.20
CA PHE A 937 -16.92 -3.42 -32.49
C PHE A 937 -16.76 -3.17 -30.97
N ALA A 938 -16.11 -2.06 -30.58
CA ALA A 938 -15.98 -1.71 -29.17
C ALA A 938 -17.35 -1.50 -28.50
N GLN A 939 -18.28 -0.84 -29.19
CA GLN A 939 -19.63 -0.59 -28.67
C GLN A 939 -20.45 -1.86 -28.49
N GLN A 940 -20.34 -2.81 -29.42
CA GLN A 940 -21.15 -4.03 -29.42
C GLN A 940 -20.58 -5.14 -28.53
N HIS A 941 -19.25 -5.23 -28.41
CA HIS A 941 -18.61 -6.39 -27.76
C HIS A 941 -17.82 -6.03 -26.51
N LEU A 942 -17.20 -4.85 -26.44
CA LEU A 942 -16.29 -4.50 -25.33
C LEU A 942 -16.99 -3.68 -24.24
N LEU A 943 -17.80 -2.66 -24.59
CA LEU A 943 -18.56 -1.85 -23.62
C LEU A 943 -19.53 -2.68 -22.76
N PRO A 944 -20.28 -3.68 -23.28
CA PRO A 944 -21.18 -4.48 -22.46
C PRO A 944 -20.48 -5.26 -21.35
N MET A 945 -19.16 -5.46 -21.43
CA MET A 945 -18.39 -6.15 -20.39
C MET A 945 -18.21 -5.33 -19.10
N LEU A 946 -18.55 -4.04 -19.15
CA LEU A 946 -18.51 -3.11 -18.02
C LEU A 946 -19.92 -2.71 -17.53
N HIS A 947 -20.97 -3.32 -18.07
CA HIS A 947 -22.35 -2.95 -17.78
C HIS A 947 -22.70 -3.10 -16.29
N GLU A 948 -23.52 -2.19 -15.75
CA GLU A 948 -23.93 -2.20 -14.33
C GLU A 948 -24.62 -3.50 -13.93
N ASP A 949 -25.30 -4.16 -14.87
CA ASP A 949 -25.94 -5.46 -14.62
C ASP A 949 -24.95 -6.57 -14.25
N LEU A 950 -23.72 -6.54 -14.77
CA LEU A 950 -22.68 -7.49 -14.35
C LEU A 950 -22.24 -7.22 -12.91
N GLN A 951 -22.13 -5.96 -12.53
CA GLN A 951 -21.82 -5.57 -11.14
C GLN A 951 -22.97 -5.98 -10.20
N ARG A 952 -24.21 -5.70 -10.62
CA ARG A 952 -25.40 -6.13 -9.90
C ARG A 952 -25.44 -7.65 -9.75
N LEU A 953 -25.15 -8.42 -10.80
CA LEU A 953 -25.09 -9.88 -10.72
C LEU A 953 -23.99 -10.35 -9.76
N ALA A 954 -22.81 -9.72 -9.78
CA ALA A 954 -21.71 -10.04 -8.87
C ALA A 954 -22.08 -9.82 -7.39
N THR A 955 -22.87 -8.79 -7.07
CA THR A 955 -23.32 -8.54 -5.67
C THR A 955 -24.29 -9.58 -5.14
N LEU A 956 -24.92 -10.39 -6.01
CA LEU A 956 -25.79 -11.51 -5.61
C LEU A 956 -24.99 -12.77 -5.22
N VAL A 957 -23.68 -12.82 -5.50
CA VAL A 957 -22.81 -13.95 -5.17
C VAL A 957 -22.25 -13.78 -3.76
N ARG A 958 -22.80 -14.54 -2.81
CA ARG A 958 -22.39 -14.49 -1.40
C ARG A 958 -21.06 -15.21 -1.17
N ARG A 959 -20.20 -14.61 -0.35
CA ARG A 959 -18.96 -15.19 0.18
C ARG A 959 -19.27 -16.08 1.41
N VAL A 960 -18.71 -17.28 1.44
CA VAL A 960 -18.87 -18.27 2.52
C VAL A 960 -17.47 -18.74 2.94
N PRO A 961 -16.91 -18.20 4.03
CA PRO A 961 -15.58 -18.59 4.49
C PRO A 961 -15.57 -20.01 5.04
N ASP A 962 -14.39 -20.66 4.96
CA ASP A 962 -14.09 -21.97 5.55
C ASP A 962 -15.00 -23.12 5.05
N PHE A 963 -15.49 -23.01 3.81
CA PHE A 963 -16.33 -24.01 3.16
C PHE A 963 -15.69 -24.48 1.85
N PRO A 964 -15.73 -25.78 1.49
CA PRO A 964 -16.21 -26.91 2.30
C PRO A 964 -15.26 -27.27 3.46
N ARG A 965 -14.10 -26.63 3.56
CA ARG A 965 -13.09 -26.83 4.61
C ARG A 965 -12.41 -25.51 4.97
N GLN A 966 -11.77 -25.51 6.13
CA GLN A 966 -11.06 -24.35 6.68
C GLN A 966 -9.99 -23.83 5.71
N GLY A 967 -9.91 -22.51 5.57
CA GLY A 967 -8.95 -21.81 4.71
C GLY A 967 -9.40 -21.59 3.26
N ILE A 968 -10.61 -22.01 2.87
CA ILE A 968 -11.18 -21.79 1.52
C ILE A 968 -12.22 -20.67 1.57
N ASP A 969 -12.15 -19.74 0.63
CA ASP A 969 -13.12 -18.68 0.42
C ASP A 969 -14.16 -19.02 -0.65
N PHE A 970 -15.17 -19.79 -0.26
CA PHE A 970 -16.19 -20.26 -1.20
C PHE A 970 -17.14 -19.16 -1.64
N ARG A 971 -17.41 -19.10 -2.96
CA ARG A 971 -18.43 -18.22 -3.54
C ARG A 971 -19.66 -19.02 -3.92
N HIS A 972 -20.78 -18.73 -3.25
CA HIS A 972 -22.04 -19.42 -3.49
C HIS A 972 -22.78 -18.83 -4.71
N VAL A 973 -22.36 -19.23 -5.91
CA VAL A 973 -22.90 -18.74 -7.20
C VAL A 973 -24.38 -19.07 -7.38
N LEU A 974 -24.82 -20.25 -6.91
CA LEU A 974 -26.24 -20.62 -6.89
C LEU A 974 -27.12 -19.65 -6.07
N GLY A 975 -26.52 -18.84 -5.20
CA GLY A 975 -27.23 -17.76 -4.51
C GLY A 975 -27.94 -16.79 -5.48
N ILE A 976 -27.44 -16.62 -6.71
CA ILE A 976 -28.06 -15.78 -7.75
C ILE A 976 -29.51 -16.21 -8.01
N SER A 977 -29.79 -17.52 -8.11
CA SER A 977 -31.14 -18.00 -8.42
C SER A 977 -32.10 -17.90 -7.24
N GLN A 978 -31.58 -17.73 -6.02
CA GLN A 978 -32.35 -17.57 -4.80
C GLN A 978 -32.83 -16.12 -4.59
N GLN A 979 -32.29 -15.18 -5.36
CA GLN A 979 -32.65 -13.76 -5.27
C GLN A 979 -33.71 -13.40 -6.31
N PRO A 980 -34.74 -12.60 -5.95
CA PRO A 980 -35.75 -12.12 -6.90
C PRO A 980 -35.12 -11.45 -8.13
N GLY A 981 -35.44 -11.95 -9.32
CA GLY A 981 -34.93 -11.45 -10.60
C GLY A 981 -33.48 -11.83 -10.93
N GLY A 982 -32.74 -12.47 -10.03
CA GLY A 982 -31.34 -12.86 -10.25
C GLY A 982 -31.16 -13.89 -11.37
N LEU A 983 -32.01 -14.92 -11.42
CA LEU A 983 -31.97 -15.93 -12.48
C LEU A 983 -32.29 -15.33 -13.87
N THR A 984 -33.28 -14.45 -13.96
CA THR A 984 -33.64 -13.74 -15.19
C THR A 984 -32.50 -12.84 -15.67
N LEU A 985 -31.85 -12.12 -14.74
CA LEU A 985 -30.70 -11.28 -15.04
C LEU A 985 -29.53 -12.12 -15.57
N CYS A 986 -29.17 -13.19 -14.85
CA CYS A 986 -28.09 -14.11 -15.21
C CYS A 986 -28.30 -14.70 -16.61
N THR A 987 -29.48 -15.27 -16.88
CA THR A 987 -29.79 -15.89 -18.17
C THR A 987 -29.87 -14.88 -19.31
N SER A 988 -30.34 -13.66 -19.05
CA SER A 988 -30.31 -12.58 -20.04
C SER A 988 -28.88 -12.22 -20.42
N LEU A 989 -27.98 -12.14 -19.43
CA LEU A 989 -26.56 -11.87 -19.66
C LEU A 989 -25.86 -13.04 -20.35
N LEU A 990 -26.18 -14.29 -20.02
CA LEU A 990 -25.69 -15.47 -20.74
C LEU A 990 -26.12 -15.41 -22.21
N GLN A 991 -27.39 -15.10 -22.48
CA GLN A 991 -27.88 -15.00 -23.85
C GLN A 991 -27.16 -13.91 -24.66
N THR A 992 -26.97 -12.72 -24.09
CA THR A 992 -26.38 -11.57 -24.80
C THR A 992 -24.86 -11.62 -24.90
N SER A 993 -24.18 -12.33 -23.99
CA SER A 993 -22.73 -12.48 -24.01
C SER A 993 -22.23 -13.54 -24.98
N PHE A 994 -23.11 -14.43 -25.47
CA PHE A 994 -22.72 -15.46 -26.43
C PHE A 994 -22.28 -14.85 -27.76
N THR A 995 -21.04 -15.13 -28.17
CA THR A 995 -20.50 -14.61 -29.44
C THR A 995 -20.80 -15.51 -30.64
N GLY A 996 -21.34 -16.71 -30.39
CA GLY A 996 -21.76 -17.62 -31.45
C GLY A 996 -23.16 -17.30 -31.97
N ASP A 997 -23.59 -18.07 -32.97
CA ASP A 997 -24.93 -17.97 -33.51
C ASP A 997 -25.85 -19.01 -32.84
N TRP A 998 -26.79 -18.54 -32.02
CA TRP A 998 -27.77 -19.39 -31.34
C TRP A 998 -28.62 -20.22 -32.31
N ALA A 999 -28.77 -19.80 -33.58
CA ALA A 999 -29.49 -20.57 -34.59
C ALA A 999 -28.77 -21.89 -34.90
N LYS A 1000 -27.43 -21.92 -34.85
CA LYS A 1000 -26.60 -23.10 -35.14
C LYS A 1000 -26.53 -24.08 -33.98
N VAL A 1001 -26.81 -23.63 -32.76
CA VAL A 1001 -26.78 -24.45 -31.54
C VAL A 1001 -27.88 -25.50 -31.58
N ALA A 1002 -27.48 -26.77 -31.51
CA ALA A 1002 -28.37 -27.91 -31.54
C ALA A 1002 -28.87 -28.30 -30.14
N ALA A 1003 -28.05 -28.13 -29.11
CA ALA A 1003 -28.43 -28.42 -27.72
C ALA A 1003 -27.62 -27.57 -26.72
N VAL A 1004 -28.21 -27.34 -25.55
CA VAL A 1004 -27.52 -26.81 -24.37
C VAL A 1004 -27.18 -27.99 -23.47
N ALA A 1005 -25.92 -28.23 -23.17
CA ALA A 1005 -25.48 -29.28 -22.26
C ALA A 1005 -25.10 -28.71 -20.90
N SER A 1006 -25.26 -29.50 -19.84
CA SER A 1006 -24.83 -29.09 -18.50
C SER A 1006 -24.55 -30.31 -17.63
N CYS A 1007 -23.63 -30.16 -16.68
CA CYS A 1007 -23.23 -31.21 -15.75
C CYS A 1007 -23.67 -30.82 -14.33
N GLU A 1008 -24.32 -31.74 -13.64
CA GLU A 1008 -24.69 -31.63 -12.21
C GLU A 1008 -25.67 -30.49 -11.83
N ALA A 1009 -26.04 -30.47 -10.55
CA ALA A 1009 -27.18 -29.71 -10.03
C ALA A 1009 -27.02 -28.19 -10.14
N GLY A 1010 -25.80 -27.66 -10.03
CA GLY A 1010 -25.54 -26.22 -10.09
C GLY A 1010 -25.75 -25.64 -11.49
N GLY A 1011 -25.04 -26.20 -12.47
CA GLY A 1011 -25.18 -25.84 -13.89
C GLY A 1011 -26.62 -26.00 -14.41
N PHE A 1012 -27.36 -27.02 -13.96
CA PHE A 1012 -28.74 -27.25 -14.41
C PHE A 1012 -29.67 -26.06 -14.17
N VAL A 1013 -29.51 -25.30 -13.09
CA VAL A 1013 -30.37 -24.16 -12.78
C VAL A 1013 -30.27 -23.09 -13.87
N PHE A 1014 -29.04 -22.76 -14.28
CA PHE A 1014 -28.79 -21.73 -15.28
C PHE A 1014 -29.01 -22.27 -16.70
N ALA A 1015 -28.57 -23.49 -16.98
CA ALA A 1015 -28.70 -24.14 -18.28
C ALA A 1015 -30.17 -24.37 -18.67
N SER A 1016 -31.01 -24.85 -17.74
CA SER A 1016 -32.43 -25.09 -18.00
C SER A 1016 -33.18 -23.80 -18.30
N ALA A 1017 -32.91 -22.75 -17.53
CA ALA A 1017 -33.54 -21.45 -17.72
C ALA A 1017 -33.09 -20.78 -19.03
N LEU A 1018 -31.82 -20.93 -19.42
CA LEU A 1018 -31.32 -20.47 -20.72
C LEU A 1018 -31.91 -21.28 -21.88
N ALA A 1019 -31.95 -22.61 -21.78
CA ALA A 1019 -32.51 -23.50 -22.80
C ALA A 1019 -33.99 -23.20 -23.06
N LEU A 1020 -34.78 -22.98 -22.00
CA LEU A 1020 -36.19 -22.56 -22.09
C LEU A 1020 -36.33 -21.23 -22.83
N ARG A 1021 -35.47 -20.26 -22.53
CA ARG A 1021 -35.50 -18.92 -23.15
C ARG A 1021 -35.11 -18.93 -24.63
N LEU A 1022 -34.25 -19.87 -25.03
CA LEU A 1022 -33.76 -20.02 -26.39
C LEU A 1022 -34.58 -20.99 -27.24
N ASP A 1023 -35.55 -21.69 -26.65
CA ASP A 1023 -36.28 -22.81 -27.27
C ASP A 1023 -35.33 -23.89 -27.84
N LYS A 1024 -34.38 -24.33 -27.01
CA LYS A 1024 -33.37 -25.34 -27.37
C LYS A 1024 -33.47 -26.56 -26.44
N PRO A 1025 -33.15 -27.77 -26.93
CA PRO A 1025 -33.15 -28.95 -26.07
C PRO A 1025 -32.02 -28.87 -25.04
N LEU A 1026 -32.32 -29.29 -23.81
CA LEU A 1026 -31.36 -29.45 -22.73
C LEU A 1026 -30.82 -30.89 -22.74
N ALA A 1027 -29.50 -31.04 -22.77
CA ALA A 1027 -28.78 -32.29 -22.73
C ALA A 1027 -28.16 -32.52 -21.34
N PRO A 1028 -28.83 -33.27 -20.44
CA PRO A 1028 -28.32 -33.48 -19.08
C PRO A 1028 -27.15 -34.45 -19.07
N ILE A 1029 -26.06 -34.05 -18.42
CA ILE A 1029 -24.92 -34.91 -18.07
C ILE A 1029 -25.00 -35.23 -16.58
N ARG A 1030 -25.01 -36.51 -16.23
CA ARG A 1030 -25.25 -36.98 -14.85
C ARG A 1030 -24.26 -38.05 -14.44
N GLU A 1031 -24.04 -38.24 -13.14
CA GLU A 1031 -23.32 -39.43 -12.65
C GLU A 1031 -23.93 -40.73 -13.19
N ALA A 1032 -23.08 -41.73 -13.34
CA ALA A 1032 -23.43 -43.01 -13.94
C ALA A 1032 -24.61 -43.69 -13.24
N GLY A 1033 -25.49 -44.28 -14.05
CA GLY A 1033 -26.70 -44.97 -13.57
C GLY A 1033 -27.89 -44.05 -13.28
N LYS A 1034 -27.75 -42.72 -13.45
CA LYS A 1034 -28.86 -41.75 -13.32
C LYS A 1034 -29.59 -41.45 -14.63
N LEU A 1035 -29.15 -42.03 -15.75
CA LEU A 1035 -29.76 -41.90 -17.08
C LEU A 1035 -30.16 -43.28 -17.64
N PRO A 1036 -31.25 -43.37 -18.43
CA PRO A 1036 -31.62 -44.62 -19.08
C PRO A 1036 -30.62 -44.99 -20.18
N PRO A 1037 -30.17 -46.26 -20.28
CA PRO A 1037 -29.26 -46.71 -21.33
C PRO A 1037 -29.96 -46.71 -22.72
N PRO A 1038 -29.21 -46.53 -23.83
CA PRO A 1038 -27.75 -46.47 -23.93
C PRO A 1038 -27.16 -45.08 -23.62
N THR A 1039 -26.06 -45.07 -22.86
CA THR A 1039 -25.27 -43.88 -22.47
C THR A 1039 -23.85 -43.93 -23.03
N TYR A 1040 -23.23 -42.77 -23.21
CA TYR A 1040 -21.77 -42.63 -23.23
C TYR A 1040 -21.30 -42.32 -21.80
N SER A 1041 -20.11 -42.76 -21.42
CA SER A 1041 -19.60 -42.63 -20.05
C SER A 1041 -18.11 -42.29 -20.05
N VAL A 1042 -17.68 -41.37 -19.17
CA VAL A 1042 -16.27 -40.96 -18.99
C VAL A 1042 -15.95 -40.77 -17.50
N LEU A 1043 -14.71 -41.06 -17.11
CA LEU A 1043 -14.19 -40.82 -15.76
C LEU A 1043 -13.96 -39.32 -15.51
N LYS A 1044 -14.35 -38.87 -14.31
CA LYS A 1044 -14.21 -37.51 -13.79
C LYS A 1044 -13.31 -37.55 -12.55
N SER A 1045 -12.21 -36.82 -12.60
CA SER A 1045 -11.30 -36.62 -11.47
C SER A 1045 -11.91 -35.67 -10.43
N PRO A 1046 -11.74 -35.91 -9.12
CA PRO A 1046 -12.18 -34.98 -8.10
C PRO A 1046 -11.36 -33.68 -8.10
N SER A 1047 -12.02 -32.54 -7.91
CA SER A 1047 -11.34 -31.25 -7.71
C SER A 1047 -10.95 -31.05 -6.25
N HIS A 1048 -9.77 -30.47 -6.01
CA HIS A 1048 -9.27 -30.14 -4.66
C HIS A 1048 -10.09 -29.04 -3.95
N ILE A 1049 -10.99 -28.37 -4.67
CA ILE A 1049 -11.85 -27.29 -4.15
C ILE A 1049 -13.19 -27.86 -3.68
N SER A 1050 -13.73 -28.87 -4.37
CA SER A 1050 -15.05 -29.43 -4.11
C SER A 1050 -15.03 -30.70 -3.25
N SER A 1051 -13.85 -31.31 -3.01
CA SER A 1051 -13.73 -32.50 -2.15
C SER A 1051 -13.73 -32.14 -0.67
N SER A 1052 -14.60 -32.81 0.10
CA SER A 1052 -14.64 -32.76 1.57
C SER A 1052 -13.64 -33.72 2.24
N VAL A 1053 -12.96 -34.58 1.47
CA VAL A 1053 -12.09 -35.64 1.98
C VAL A 1053 -10.62 -35.32 1.70
N SER A 1054 -9.77 -35.38 2.73
CA SER A 1054 -8.37 -34.99 2.66
C SER A 1054 -7.44 -36.01 1.97
N ASN A 1055 -7.85 -37.26 1.76
CA ASN A 1055 -7.01 -38.35 1.23
C ASN A 1055 -7.82 -39.46 0.51
N GLY A 1056 -8.57 -39.16 -0.56
CA GLY A 1056 -9.37 -40.20 -1.25
C GLY A 1056 -9.55 -39.98 -2.75
N VAL A 1057 -8.86 -40.78 -3.56
CA VAL A 1057 -9.10 -40.96 -4.99
C VAL A 1057 -10.39 -41.78 -5.13
N CYS A 1058 -11.53 -41.12 -5.28
CA CYS A 1058 -12.74 -41.76 -5.77
C CYS A 1058 -13.05 -41.12 -7.13
N GLU A 1059 -12.73 -41.83 -8.21
CA GLU A 1059 -13.06 -41.41 -9.56
C GLU A 1059 -14.57 -41.57 -9.77
N GLU A 1060 -15.26 -40.48 -10.08
CA GLU A 1060 -16.68 -40.50 -10.42
C GLU A 1060 -16.83 -40.77 -11.91
N THR A 1061 -17.90 -41.46 -12.35
CA THR A 1061 -18.19 -41.62 -13.78
C THR A 1061 -19.38 -40.75 -14.15
N ILE A 1062 -19.28 -39.94 -15.21
CA ILE A 1062 -20.38 -39.12 -15.75
C ILE A 1062 -20.86 -39.67 -17.09
N GLU A 1063 -22.14 -39.46 -17.39
CA GLU A 1063 -22.85 -40.05 -18.52
C GLU A 1063 -23.76 -39.06 -19.25
N ILE A 1064 -23.95 -39.30 -20.55
CA ILE A 1064 -24.92 -38.61 -21.41
C ILE A 1064 -25.66 -39.63 -22.28
N GLY A 1065 -26.95 -39.40 -22.55
CA GLY A 1065 -27.74 -40.27 -23.42
C GLY A 1065 -27.26 -40.24 -24.87
N ARG A 1066 -27.18 -41.42 -25.52
CA ARG A 1066 -26.59 -41.59 -26.86
C ARG A 1066 -27.27 -40.82 -27.99
N HIS A 1067 -28.56 -40.50 -27.83
CA HIS A 1067 -29.39 -39.86 -28.85
C HIS A 1067 -29.78 -38.42 -28.53
N VAL A 1068 -29.18 -37.83 -27.49
CA VAL A 1068 -29.55 -36.50 -27.00
C VAL A 1068 -28.98 -35.39 -27.90
N ILE A 1069 -27.84 -35.63 -28.55
CA ILE A 1069 -27.18 -34.65 -29.43
C ILE A 1069 -27.29 -35.12 -30.88
N PRO A 1070 -27.87 -34.32 -31.79
CA PRO A 1070 -27.89 -34.63 -33.22
C PRO A 1070 -26.48 -34.73 -33.80
N ARG A 1071 -26.24 -35.69 -34.70
CA ARG A 1071 -24.93 -35.86 -35.35
C ARG A 1071 -24.53 -34.56 -36.06
N GLY A 1072 -23.39 -34.02 -35.67
CA GLY A 1072 -22.87 -32.76 -36.21
C GLY A 1072 -23.53 -31.49 -35.69
N GLY A 1073 -24.41 -31.55 -34.69
CA GLY A 1073 -24.91 -30.34 -34.02
C GLY A 1073 -23.82 -29.64 -33.19
N SER A 1074 -23.89 -28.31 -33.06
CA SER A 1074 -23.06 -27.60 -32.08
C SER A 1074 -23.72 -27.60 -30.71
N VAL A 1075 -22.88 -27.65 -29.67
CA VAL A 1075 -23.33 -27.78 -28.28
C VAL A 1075 -22.72 -26.65 -27.47
N VAL A 1076 -23.59 -25.97 -26.70
CA VAL A 1076 -23.16 -24.99 -25.71
C VAL A 1076 -23.24 -25.64 -24.33
N VAL A 1077 -22.10 -25.84 -23.68
CA VAL A 1077 -22.01 -26.30 -22.30
C VAL A 1077 -22.22 -25.09 -21.39
N VAL A 1078 -23.19 -25.17 -20.48
CA VAL A 1078 -23.45 -24.14 -19.48
C VAL A 1078 -23.16 -24.71 -18.10
N ASP A 1079 -22.28 -24.05 -17.36
CA ASP A 1079 -21.91 -24.42 -16.00
C ASP A 1079 -21.97 -23.22 -15.05
N ASP A 1080 -22.07 -23.48 -13.75
CA ASP A 1080 -22.07 -22.39 -12.76
C ASP A 1080 -20.66 -21.84 -12.51
N VAL A 1081 -19.64 -22.70 -12.46
CA VAL A 1081 -18.28 -22.33 -12.07
C VAL A 1081 -17.18 -22.95 -12.94
N LEU A 1082 -16.23 -22.13 -13.39
CA LEU A 1082 -14.91 -22.56 -13.85
C LEU A 1082 -13.84 -22.27 -12.80
N ALA A 1083 -13.34 -23.34 -12.15
CA ALA A 1083 -12.22 -23.25 -11.21
C ALA A 1083 -11.01 -24.05 -11.71
N THR A 1084 -10.85 -25.32 -11.30
CA THR A 1084 -9.71 -26.17 -11.71
C THR A 1084 -9.81 -26.69 -13.14
N GLY A 1085 -11.00 -26.67 -13.75
CA GLY A 1085 -11.24 -27.18 -15.10
C GLY A 1085 -11.48 -28.69 -15.21
N GLU A 1086 -11.29 -29.47 -14.14
CA GLU A 1086 -11.44 -30.94 -14.14
C GLU A 1086 -12.85 -31.41 -14.57
N THR A 1087 -13.90 -30.77 -14.06
CA THR A 1087 -15.29 -31.08 -14.43
C THR A 1087 -15.55 -30.81 -15.91
N LEU A 1088 -15.16 -29.63 -16.40
CA LEU A 1088 -15.31 -29.27 -17.81
C LEU A 1088 -14.49 -30.19 -18.72
N TYR A 1089 -13.29 -30.59 -18.30
CA TYR A 1089 -12.48 -31.55 -19.06
C TYR A 1089 -13.21 -32.88 -19.24
N ALA A 1090 -13.79 -33.43 -18.18
CA ALA A 1090 -14.59 -34.66 -18.26
C ALA A 1090 -15.82 -34.50 -19.17
N VAL A 1091 -16.53 -33.36 -19.07
CA VAL A 1091 -17.68 -33.02 -19.91
C VAL A 1091 -17.29 -32.91 -21.39
N LEU A 1092 -16.22 -32.20 -21.71
CA LEU A 1092 -15.77 -32.01 -23.09
C LEU A 1092 -15.29 -33.32 -23.71
N ARG A 1093 -14.63 -34.19 -22.94
CA ARG A 1093 -14.29 -35.56 -23.37
C ARG A 1093 -15.54 -36.39 -23.66
N LEU A 1094 -16.52 -36.35 -22.76
CA LEU A 1094 -17.77 -37.08 -22.92
C LEU A 1094 -18.52 -36.64 -24.20
N LEU A 1095 -18.51 -35.35 -24.51
CA LEU A 1095 -19.09 -34.81 -25.75
C LEU A 1095 -18.29 -35.22 -26.99
N GLY A 1096 -16.97 -35.34 -26.87
CA GLY A 1096 -16.11 -35.94 -27.90
C GLY A 1096 -16.48 -37.39 -28.21
N GLU A 1097 -16.67 -38.23 -27.18
CA GLU A 1097 -17.16 -39.62 -27.32
C GLU A 1097 -18.58 -39.67 -27.93
N ALA A 1098 -19.40 -38.66 -27.64
CA ALA A 1098 -20.72 -38.50 -28.25
C ALA A 1098 -20.68 -38.04 -29.73
N GLY A 1099 -19.50 -37.80 -30.28
CA GLY A 1099 -19.28 -37.43 -31.68
C GLY A 1099 -19.37 -35.93 -31.97
N VAL A 1100 -19.21 -35.07 -30.96
CA VAL A 1100 -19.14 -33.61 -31.13
C VAL A 1100 -17.68 -33.19 -31.27
N SER A 1101 -17.35 -32.54 -32.39
CA SER A 1101 -16.00 -32.05 -32.65
C SER A 1101 -15.71 -30.76 -31.86
N VAL A 1102 -14.43 -30.54 -31.53
CA VAL A 1102 -13.96 -29.41 -30.69
C VAL A 1102 -14.38 -28.04 -31.25
N ASP A 1103 -14.40 -27.87 -32.58
CA ASP A 1103 -14.82 -26.64 -33.26
C ASP A 1103 -16.31 -26.29 -33.08
N ARG A 1104 -17.12 -27.28 -32.67
CA ARG A 1104 -18.57 -27.17 -32.45
C ARG A 1104 -18.94 -27.09 -30.96
N LEU A 1105 -17.95 -27.02 -30.09
CA LEU A 1105 -18.12 -26.87 -28.64
C LEU A 1105 -17.91 -25.41 -28.23
N SER A 1106 -18.83 -24.91 -27.41
CA SER A 1106 -18.67 -23.65 -26.68
C SER A 1106 -19.04 -23.86 -25.23
N VAL A 1107 -18.37 -23.15 -24.33
CA VAL A 1107 -18.59 -23.21 -22.89
C VAL A 1107 -18.95 -21.82 -22.40
N MET A 1108 -20.02 -21.73 -21.62
CA MET A 1108 -20.41 -20.52 -20.89
C MET A 1108 -20.49 -20.84 -19.41
N VAL A 1109 -19.75 -20.08 -18.59
CA VAL A 1109 -19.79 -20.21 -17.13
C VAL A 1109 -20.30 -18.94 -16.48
N VAL A 1110 -21.05 -19.09 -15.39
CA VAL A 1110 -21.56 -17.93 -14.64
C VAL A 1110 -20.42 -17.23 -13.90
N ALA A 1111 -19.52 -17.97 -13.27
CA ALA A 1111 -18.35 -17.42 -12.59
C ALA A 1111 -17.07 -18.19 -12.91
N GLU A 1112 -15.96 -17.47 -13.03
CA GLU A 1112 -14.63 -18.04 -13.18
C GLU A 1112 -13.72 -17.62 -12.01
N PHE A 1113 -12.85 -18.53 -11.59
CA PHE A 1113 -11.84 -18.36 -10.55
C PHE A 1113 -10.45 -18.61 -11.15
N PRO A 1114 -9.85 -17.61 -11.80
CA PRO A 1114 -8.60 -17.79 -12.56
C PRO A 1114 -7.43 -18.31 -11.72
N VAL A 1115 -7.44 -18.04 -10.41
CA VAL A 1115 -6.39 -18.49 -9.47
C VAL A 1115 -6.14 -20.01 -9.52
N HIS A 1116 -7.16 -20.79 -9.88
CA HIS A 1116 -7.06 -22.25 -9.99
C HIS A 1116 -6.67 -22.76 -11.39
N ARG A 1117 -6.37 -21.86 -12.34
CA ARG A 1117 -5.76 -22.18 -13.64
C ARG A 1117 -6.56 -23.16 -14.52
N GLY A 1118 -7.89 -23.17 -14.42
CA GLY A 1118 -8.73 -24.10 -15.19
C GLY A 1118 -8.62 -23.99 -16.72
N ARG A 1119 -8.46 -22.77 -17.26
CA ARG A 1119 -8.22 -22.57 -18.70
C ARG A 1119 -6.89 -23.16 -19.15
N GLU A 1120 -5.86 -23.06 -18.32
CA GLU A 1120 -4.54 -23.62 -18.60
C GLU A 1120 -4.61 -25.15 -18.66
N LEU A 1121 -5.31 -25.77 -17.71
CA LEU A 1121 -5.53 -27.22 -17.70
C LEU A 1121 -6.26 -27.70 -18.96
N LEU A 1122 -7.32 -27.01 -19.38
CA LEU A 1122 -8.06 -27.37 -20.60
C LEU A 1122 -7.17 -27.24 -21.85
N ARG A 1123 -6.32 -26.21 -21.93
CA ARG A 1123 -5.36 -26.04 -23.02
C ARG A 1123 -4.34 -27.19 -23.05
N GLN A 1124 -3.77 -27.57 -21.92
CA GLN A 1124 -2.79 -28.67 -21.81
C GLN A 1124 -3.38 -30.05 -22.13
N ARG A 1125 -4.71 -30.16 -22.21
CA ARG A 1125 -5.46 -31.38 -22.47
C ARG A 1125 -6.17 -31.37 -23.84
N ASP A 1126 -5.63 -30.64 -24.80
CA ASP A 1126 -6.12 -30.54 -26.20
C ASP A 1126 -7.50 -29.87 -26.38
N PHE A 1127 -8.02 -29.21 -25.35
CA PHE A 1127 -9.28 -28.45 -25.41
C PHE A 1127 -9.08 -26.93 -25.50
N GLY A 1128 -7.86 -26.45 -25.81
CA GLY A 1128 -7.60 -25.01 -25.96
C GLY A 1128 -8.40 -24.34 -27.09
N GLY A 1129 -8.77 -25.10 -28.12
CA GLY A 1129 -9.61 -24.63 -29.24
C GLY A 1129 -11.09 -24.40 -28.90
N VAL A 1130 -11.55 -24.85 -27.72
CA VAL A 1130 -12.93 -24.63 -27.25
C VAL A 1130 -13.12 -23.17 -26.87
N HIS A 1131 -14.23 -22.57 -27.33
CA HIS A 1131 -14.56 -21.20 -26.95
C HIS A 1131 -15.13 -21.15 -25.53
N ILE A 1132 -14.45 -20.49 -24.59
CA ILE A 1132 -14.86 -20.41 -23.18
C ILE A 1132 -15.16 -18.96 -22.80
N GLN A 1133 -16.39 -18.69 -22.38
CA GLN A 1133 -16.87 -17.39 -21.93
C GLN A 1133 -17.30 -17.44 -20.46
N SER A 1134 -16.95 -16.40 -19.72
CA SER A 1134 -17.27 -16.27 -18.30
C SER A 1134 -18.04 -14.99 -18.06
N LEU A 1135 -19.18 -15.05 -17.38
CA LEU A 1135 -19.94 -13.86 -17.03
C LEU A 1135 -19.28 -13.07 -15.91
N LEU A 1136 -18.85 -13.73 -14.84
CA LEU A 1136 -18.19 -13.11 -13.69
C LEU A 1136 -16.78 -13.67 -13.51
N VAL A 1137 -15.88 -12.86 -12.96
CA VAL A 1137 -14.52 -13.28 -12.59
C VAL A 1137 -14.31 -12.85 -11.14
N PHE A 1138 -13.83 -13.75 -10.29
CA PHE A 1138 -13.59 -13.49 -8.88
C PHE A 1138 -12.15 -13.83 -8.46
N GLY A 1139 -11.61 -13.01 -7.56
CA GLY A 1139 -10.23 -13.14 -7.06
C GLY A 1139 -10.05 -13.94 -5.76
N GLY A 1140 -11.09 -14.59 -5.26
CA GLY A 1140 -11.01 -15.38 -4.01
C GLY A 1140 -10.51 -16.81 -4.26
N ALA A 1141 -9.74 -17.35 -3.30
CA ALA A 1141 -9.27 -18.74 -3.25
C ALA A 1141 -10.03 -19.52 -2.18
#